data_AF-A0AAJ6HB94-F1
#
_entry.id   AF-A0AAJ6HB94-F1
#
_cell.length_a   1.000
_cell.length_b   1.000
_cell.length_c   1.000
_cell.angle_alpha   90.00
_cell.angle_beta   90.00
_cell.angle_gamma   90.00
#
_symmetry.space_group_name_H-M   'P 1'
#
loop_
_entity.id
_entity.type
_entity.pdbx_description
1 polymer ?
#
loop_
_entity_poly.entity_id
_entity_poly.type
_entity_poly.pdbx_seq_one_letter_code
_entity_poly.pdbx_strand_id
1 'polypeptide(L)'
;MKRLLLTAVLTVLMIAEVHAESFTISDIRVNGLQRVSAGSVFGALPLNVGEQADDRRLVESTRALFKTGFFQDIQLGREGNVLVITVVERPSVASIAIEGNKAISTEDLMKGLKQSGLAEGEIFQRATLEGVRNELQRQYVAQGRYSATVETEVIPQPRNRVGLKVNINEGTVAAIQHINVVGNTKFPDEDLVDLFELKTTNWLSFFKNDDKYAREKLSGDLERLRSYYLDRGYINMDIASTQVSITPDKKHVYITVNVNEGEKYKVRDVKLSGDLKVPEDQVKSLLLVQKDQVFSRKLMTTTSELITRRLGNEGYTFANVNGVPTPNDEDHTVDITFVVDPGKRAYVNRINFRGNTKSADEVLRREMRQMEGGWASTYLIDQSKTRLERLGFFKEVNVETPAVPGVDDQVDVNYAVEEQASGSITASVGFAQSAGLILGGSITQNNFLGTGNRVSIGLTRSEYQSRYNFGYTDPYWTADGVSLGYNAFYRTTDYKDLDVDVASYAIDSLGAGVNVGYPISETSRLTFGLTAQQDEIKTGVYTVDEIFDFTRREGDKFLNFKASAGWSESTLNKGVLATRGHSQSLTAEVTTPGSDLSFFKLDYRGQLFQPLSDNYTLRLHTELGYGDGYGSTDGLPFYENYYAGGFNSVRGFKDSTLGPRGTPSRGFGVTGNRGTTADSDNDPLPFGGNVLIQGGAEVLFPLPFVKDQRSLRTSVFWDVGNVFDSKCDQITNPSGVKSNTQCNDVSLSNLASSVGVGVTWVTALGPLSFALAMPIKKPDNAETQIFQFSLGQTF
;
A
#
# COMPACT_ATOMS: atom_id res chain seq x y z
N MET A 1 -83.97 41.17 44.88
CA MET A 1 -82.57 40.85 44.49
C MET A 1 -82.35 40.99 42.96
N LYS A 2 -82.66 42.15 42.35
CA LYS A 2 -82.43 42.40 40.91
C LYS A 2 -81.75 43.75 40.60
N ARG A 3 -81.44 44.57 41.60
CA ARG A 3 -80.79 45.90 41.43
C ARG A 3 -79.28 45.94 41.77
N LEU A 4 -78.72 44.88 42.38
CA LEU A 4 -77.30 44.80 42.72
C LEU A 4 -76.43 44.06 41.68
N LEU A 5 -77.06 43.35 40.74
CA LEU A 5 -76.35 42.65 39.65
C LEU A 5 -75.99 43.60 38.49
N LEU A 6 -76.77 44.66 38.26
CA LEU A 6 -76.49 45.62 37.18
C LEU A 6 -75.27 46.50 37.47
N THR A 7 -75.05 46.85 38.74
CA THR A 7 -73.87 47.64 39.17
C THR A 7 -72.59 46.82 39.21
N ALA A 8 -72.69 45.51 39.51
CA ALA A 8 -71.54 44.60 39.45
C ALA A 8 -71.15 44.25 37.99
N VAL A 9 -72.12 44.20 37.07
CA VAL A 9 -71.84 44.00 35.64
C VAL A 9 -71.27 45.27 35.00
N LEU A 10 -71.68 46.47 35.43
CA LEU A 10 -71.09 47.72 34.91
C LEU A 10 -69.67 48.00 35.40
N THR A 11 -69.29 47.56 36.61
CA THR A 11 -67.91 47.69 37.10
C THR A 11 -66.95 46.66 36.52
N VAL A 12 -67.44 45.50 36.07
CA VAL A 12 -66.64 44.52 35.32
C VAL A 12 -66.43 44.93 33.85
N LEU A 13 -67.25 45.87 33.33
CA LEU A 13 -67.11 46.44 31.99
C LEU A 13 -66.21 47.69 31.91
N MET A 14 -65.69 48.19 33.05
CA MET A 14 -64.60 49.18 33.09
C MET A 14 -63.28 48.49 33.41
N ILE A 15 -62.88 47.55 32.55
CA ILE A 15 -61.46 47.24 32.40
C ILE A 15 -60.89 48.45 31.67
N ALA A 16 -60.23 49.35 32.41
CA ALA A 16 -59.39 50.36 31.79
C ALA A 16 -58.40 49.62 30.89
N GLU A 17 -58.49 49.84 29.58
CA GLU A 17 -57.39 49.50 28.69
C GLU A 17 -56.19 50.28 29.21
N VAL A 18 -55.26 49.57 29.85
CA VAL A 18 -53.91 50.07 30.08
C VAL A 18 -53.29 50.17 28.69
N HIS A 19 -53.51 51.29 28.01
CA HIS A 19 -52.75 51.62 26.82
C HIS A 19 -51.28 51.73 27.25
N ALA A 20 -50.47 50.76 26.85
CA ALA A 20 -49.03 50.91 26.85
C ALA A 20 -48.72 52.19 26.07
N GLU A 21 -48.08 53.16 26.72
CA GLU A 21 -47.82 54.47 26.16
C GLU A 21 -46.78 54.35 25.03
N SER A 22 -47.25 54.08 23.82
CA SER A 22 -46.42 54.07 22.61
C SER A 22 -45.86 55.48 22.40
N PHE A 23 -44.56 55.59 22.20
CA PHE A 23 -43.92 56.89 21.92
C PHE A 23 -43.29 56.89 20.54
N THR A 24 -43.26 58.08 19.91
CA THR A 24 -42.60 58.25 18.61
C THR A 24 -41.14 58.56 18.84
N ILE A 25 -40.25 57.76 18.25
CA ILE A 25 -38.80 57.91 18.42
C ILE A 25 -38.35 59.17 17.66
N SER A 26 -37.86 60.18 18.37
CA SER A 26 -37.27 61.38 17.75
C SER A 26 -35.79 61.21 17.44
N ASP A 27 -35.08 60.37 18.19
CA ASP A 27 -33.66 60.06 18.02
C ASP A 27 -33.31 58.72 18.70
N ILE A 28 -32.23 58.07 18.27
CA ILE A 28 -31.72 56.82 18.87
C ILE A 28 -30.26 57.02 19.27
N ARG A 29 -29.98 56.91 20.57
CA ARG A 29 -28.63 57.04 21.13
C ARG A 29 -28.11 55.69 21.58
N VAL A 30 -26.89 55.32 21.15
CA VAL A 30 -26.23 54.08 21.58
C VAL A 30 -25.04 54.39 22.48
N ASN A 31 -25.04 53.84 23.68
CA ASN A 31 -24.00 53.99 24.69
C ASN A 31 -23.32 52.64 24.96
N GLY A 32 -22.00 52.66 25.19
CA GLY A 32 -21.24 51.47 25.60
C GLY A 32 -20.55 50.69 24.46
N LEU A 33 -20.61 51.20 23.22
CA LEU A 33 -19.83 50.68 22.10
C LEU A 33 -18.33 51.00 22.29
N GLN A 34 -17.49 50.03 21.95
CA GLN A 34 -16.03 50.13 21.96
C GLN A 34 -15.45 49.70 20.60
N ARG A 35 -15.79 48.49 20.13
CA ARG A 35 -15.30 47.93 18.85
C ARG A 35 -16.40 47.78 17.81
N VAL A 36 -17.65 47.61 18.22
CA VAL A 36 -18.78 47.47 17.31
C VAL A 36 -19.18 48.84 16.80
N SER A 37 -19.31 48.98 15.48
CA SER A 37 -19.72 50.25 14.89
C SER A 37 -21.20 50.55 15.21
N ALA A 38 -21.53 51.82 15.41
CA ALA A 38 -22.93 52.22 15.62
C ALA A 38 -23.83 51.81 14.44
N GLY A 39 -23.30 51.83 13.21
CA GLY A 39 -24.01 51.36 12.01
C GLY A 39 -24.43 49.90 12.08
N SER A 40 -23.63 49.02 12.71
CA SER A 40 -23.98 47.62 12.93
C SER A 40 -25.16 47.45 13.89
N VAL A 41 -25.28 48.32 14.88
CA VAL A 41 -26.43 48.34 15.81
C VAL A 41 -27.68 48.83 15.09
N PHE A 42 -27.57 49.94 14.35
CA PHE A 42 -28.71 50.50 13.61
C PHE A 42 -29.20 49.57 12.51
N GLY A 43 -28.31 48.86 11.80
CA GLY A 43 -28.71 47.89 10.78
C GLY A 43 -29.39 46.63 11.32
N ALA A 44 -29.14 46.27 12.59
CA ALA A 44 -29.76 45.12 13.25
C ALA A 44 -31.04 45.49 14.03
N LEU A 45 -31.31 46.78 14.21
CA LEU A 45 -32.43 47.28 14.99
C LEU A 45 -33.70 47.36 14.12
N PRO A 46 -34.80 46.65 14.44
CA PRO A 46 -36.06 46.72 13.71
C PRO A 46 -36.89 47.95 14.13
N LEU A 47 -36.23 49.10 14.38
CA LEU A 47 -36.83 50.37 14.76
C LEU A 47 -36.03 51.51 14.12
N ASN A 48 -36.75 52.48 13.54
CA ASN A 48 -36.15 53.68 12.94
C ASN A 48 -36.64 54.95 13.65
N VAL A 49 -35.86 56.03 13.48
CA VAL A 49 -36.28 57.38 13.88
C VAL A 49 -37.56 57.75 13.12
N GLY A 50 -38.57 58.23 13.84
CA GLY A 50 -39.90 58.55 13.31
C GLY A 50 -40.95 57.45 13.48
N GLU A 51 -40.56 56.23 13.87
CA GLU A 51 -41.50 55.14 14.13
C GLU A 51 -42.03 55.15 15.58
N GLN A 52 -43.22 54.58 15.79
CA GLN A 52 -43.74 54.32 17.14
C GLN A 52 -43.08 53.07 17.74
N ALA A 53 -42.53 53.22 18.95
CA ALA A 53 -42.06 52.12 19.77
C ALA A 53 -43.12 51.76 20.82
N ASP A 54 -43.62 50.53 20.75
CA ASP A 54 -44.39 49.87 21.81
C ASP A 54 -43.50 48.84 22.52
N ASP A 55 -43.94 48.36 23.69
CA ASP A 55 -43.17 47.39 24.48
C ASP A 55 -42.84 46.12 23.70
N ARG A 56 -43.73 45.71 22.79
CA ARG A 56 -43.53 44.54 21.94
C ARG A 56 -42.36 44.74 20.97
N ARG A 57 -42.31 45.88 20.27
CA ARG A 57 -41.20 46.22 19.37
C ARG A 57 -39.90 46.43 20.11
N LEU A 58 -39.92 46.93 21.35
CA LEU A 58 -38.71 47.03 22.19
C LEU A 58 -38.16 45.64 22.56
N VAL A 59 -39.03 44.68 22.88
CA VAL A 59 -38.62 43.28 23.12
C VAL A 59 -38.09 42.63 21.83
N GLU A 60 -38.77 42.81 20.70
CA GLU A 60 -38.31 42.31 19.40
C GLU A 60 -36.95 42.90 19.02
N SER A 61 -36.75 44.20 19.25
CA SER A 61 -35.49 44.91 19.05
C SER A 61 -34.37 44.39 19.94
N THR A 62 -34.68 44.16 21.22
CA THR A 62 -33.72 43.57 22.17
C THR A 62 -33.30 42.17 21.70
N ARG A 63 -34.25 41.34 21.25
CA ARG A 63 -33.95 40.00 20.70
C ARG A 63 -33.13 40.06 19.41
N ALA A 64 -33.44 40.99 18.51
CA ALA A 64 -32.69 41.18 17.27
C ALA A 64 -31.23 41.56 17.55
N LEU A 65 -31.01 42.48 18.49
CA LEU A 65 -29.68 42.88 18.94
C LEU A 65 -28.93 41.73 19.64
N PHE A 66 -29.58 40.94 20.50
CA PHE A 66 -28.95 39.75 21.10
C PHE A 66 -28.58 38.69 20.06
N LYS A 67 -29.40 38.52 19.01
CA LYS A 67 -29.15 37.55 17.92
C LYS A 67 -27.88 37.85 17.13
N THR A 68 -27.42 39.10 17.13
CA THR A 68 -26.13 39.47 16.51
C THR A 68 -24.92 38.83 17.19
N GLY A 69 -25.06 38.43 18.46
CA GLY A 69 -23.97 37.84 19.24
C GLY A 69 -22.92 38.83 19.75
N PHE A 70 -23.03 40.12 19.44
CA PHE A 70 -22.04 41.14 19.82
C PHE A 70 -22.11 41.58 21.29
N PHE A 71 -23.26 41.43 21.94
CA PHE A 71 -23.53 42.05 23.24
C PHE A 71 -23.78 41.00 24.34
N GLN A 72 -23.22 41.27 25.52
CA GLN A 72 -23.44 40.50 26.75
C GLN A 72 -24.72 40.94 27.45
N ASP A 73 -24.94 42.25 27.51
CA ASP A 73 -26.12 42.86 28.12
C ASP A 73 -26.61 44.02 27.23
N ILE A 74 -27.92 44.18 27.14
CA ILE A 74 -28.58 45.22 26.34
C ILE A 74 -29.73 45.77 27.18
N GLN A 75 -29.69 47.07 27.44
CA GLN A 75 -30.71 47.79 28.17
C GLN A 75 -31.29 48.89 27.28
N LEU A 76 -32.59 48.84 27.06
CA LEU A 76 -33.32 49.88 26.34
C LEU A 76 -33.99 50.80 27.36
N GLY A 77 -33.56 52.05 27.39
CA GLY A 77 -34.12 53.13 28.19
C GLY A 77 -34.81 54.19 27.33
N ARG A 78 -35.69 54.96 27.94
CA ARG A 78 -36.38 56.09 27.31
C ARG A 78 -36.05 57.38 28.04
N GLU A 79 -35.60 58.39 27.31
CA GLU A 79 -35.38 59.75 27.82
C GLU A 79 -36.20 60.74 26.98
N GLY A 80 -37.40 61.09 27.44
CA GLY A 80 -38.37 61.86 26.65
C GLY A 80 -38.86 61.07 25.41
N ASN A 81 -38.52 61.56 24.21
CA ASN A 81 -38.80 60.87 22.93
C ASN A 81 -37.54 60.20 22.33
N VAL A 82 -36.41 60.16 23.05
CA VAL A 82 -35.16 59.53 22.61
C VAL A 82 -35.07 58.11 23.15
N LEU A 83 -34.79 57.15 22.27
CA LEU A 83 -34.49 55.77 22.66
C LEU A 83 -33.00 55.65 22.99
N VAL A 84 -32.68 55.30 24.22
CA VAL A 84 -31.30 55.12 24.70
C VAL A 84 -30.99 53.64 24.81
N ILE A 85 -30.09 53.16 23.96
CA ILE A 85 -29.61 51.78 23.93
C ILE A 85 -28.28 51.72 24.67
N THR A 86 -28.28 51.19 25.89
CA THR A 86 -27.04 50.93 26.63
C THR A 86 -26.63 49.49 26.41
N VAL A 87 -25.43 49.27 25.85
CA VAL A 87 -24.91 47.94 25.55
C VAL A 87 -23.62 47.65 26.29
N VAL A 88 -23.42 46.39 26.65
CA VAL A 88 -22.13 45.86 27.08
C VAL A 88 -21.63 44.91 26.00
N GLU A 89 -20.60 45.32 25.26
CA GLU A 89 -19.99 44.47 24.22
C GLU A 89 -19.35 43.21 24.82
N ARG A 90 -19.53 42.08 24.14
CA ARG A 90 -18.78 40.86 24.47
C ARG A 90 -17.30 41.05 24.13
N PRO A 91 -16.39 40.58 24.98
CA PRO A 91 -14.97 40.68 24.69
C PRO A 91 -14.58 39.78 23.51
N SER A 92 -13.50 40.11 22.81
CA SER A 92 -12.90 39.21 21.80
C SER A 92 -11.82 38.32 22.42
N VAL A 93 -11.66 37.11 21.91
CA VAL A 93 -10.57 36.20 22.33
C VAL A 93 -9.24 36.74 21.80
N ALA A 94 -8.30 37.02 22.71
CA ALA A 94 -6.96 37.51 22.37
C ALA A 94 -5.95 36.39 22.15
N SER A 95 -6.01 35.35 22.97
CA SER A 95 -5.11 34.20 22.91
C SER A 95 -5.77 32.98 23.55
N ILE A 96 -5.42 31.79 23.07
CA ILE A 96 -5.84 30.52 23.67
C ILE A 96 -4.58 29.73 24.04
N ALA A 97 -4.39 29.47 25.34
CA ALA A 97 -3.31 28.64 25.84
C ALA A 97 -3.88 27.30 26.32
N ILE A 98 -3.32 26.19 25.84
CA ILE A 98 -3.70 24.84 26.25
C ILE A 98 -2.49 24.21 26.96
N GLU A 99 -2.69 23.73 28.18
CA GLU A 99 -1.66 23.08 28.99
C GLU A 99 -2.13 21.69 29.43
N GLY A 100 -1.19 20.74 29.49
CA GLY A 100 -1.44 19.39 30.01
C GLY A 100 -1.95 18.35 28.99
N ASN A 101 -2.08 18.73 27.71
CA ASN A 101 -2.43 17.81 26.62
C ASN A 101 -1.18 17.07 26.09
N LYS A 102 -1.07 15.78 26.38
CA LYS A 102 -0.05 14.86 25.85
C LYS A 102 -0.63 13.82 24.89
N ALA A 103 -1.88 13.41 25.09
CA ALA A 103 -2.53 12.40 24.27
C ALA A 103 -3.12 12.97 22.97
N ILE A 104 -3.55 14.24 22.98
CA ILE A 104 -4.07 14.94 21.80
C ILE A 104 -3.14 16.12 21.50
N SER A 105 -2.72 16.24 20.23
CA SER A 105 -1.83 17.32 19.81
C SER A 105 -2.51 18.68 19.99
N THR A 106 -1.74 19.71 20.33
CA THR A 106 -2.27 21.07 20.48
C THR A 106 -2.88 21.59 19.18
N GLU A 107 -2.33 21.19 18.02
CA GLU A 107 -2.83 21.58 16.71
C GLU A 107 -4.24 21.04 16.44
N ASP A 108 -4.48 19.75 16.74
CA ASP A 108 -5.80 19.13 16.58
C ASP A 108 -6.85 19.77 17.50
N LEU A 109 -6.46 20.04 18.76
CA LEU A 109 -7.33 20.73 19.71
C LEU A 109 -7.69 22.14 19.21
N MET A 110 -6.70 22.92 18.77
CA MET A 110 -6.93 24.26 18.22
C MET A 110 -7.82 24.24 16.98
N LYS A 111 -7.68 23.24 16.10
CA LYS A 111 -8.55 23.04 14.94
C LYS A 111 -10.01 22.78 15.35
N GLY A 112 -10.22 21.92 16.34
CA GLY A 112 -11.56 21.63 16.90
C GLY A 112 -12.19 22.85 17.58
N LEU A 113 -11.40 23.62 18.33
CA LEU A 113 -11.85 24.88 18.95
C LEU A 113 -12.29 25.90 17.89
N LYS A 114 -11.51 26.05 16.82
CA LYS A 114 -11.83 26.94 15.71
C LYS A 114 -13.14 26.55 15.02
N GLN A 115 -13.37 25.26 14.77
CA GLN A 115 -14.64 24.77 14.21
C GLN A 115 -15.84 25.04 15.12
N SER A 116 -15.61 25.08 16.44
CA SER A 116 -16.63 25.40 17.45
C SER A 116 -16.85 26.89 17.65
N GLY A 117 -16.21 27.75 16.83
CA GLY A 117 -16.32 29.21 16.94
C GLY A 117 -15.48 29.84 18.05
N LEU A 118 -14.45 29.14 18.55
CA LEU A 118 -13.52 29.63 19.55
C LEU A 118 -12.10 29.73 18.95
N ALA A 119 -11.75 30.90 18.43
CA ALA A 119 -10.44 31.18 17.85
C ALA A 119 -9.97 32.59 18.22
N GLU A 120 -8.68 32.86 18.08
CA GLU A 120 -8.13 34.20 18.26
C GLU A 120 -8.80 35.19 17.30
N GLY A 121 -9.28 36.32 17.83
CA GLY A 121 -10.03 37.33 17.09
C GLY A 121 -11.55 37.17 17.14
N GLU A 122 -12.07 35.98 17.46
CA GLU A 122 -13.51 35.72 17.54
C GLU A 122 -14.16 36.32 18.81
N ILE A 123 -15.48 36.46 18.79
CA ILE A 123 -16.26 36.97 19.93
C ILE A 123 -16.37 35.88 20.99
N PHE A 124 -15.98 36.21 22.22
CA PHE A 124 -16.05 35.27 23.33
C PHE A 124 -17.50 35.07 23.81
N GLN A 125 -17.91 33.81 23.90
CA GLN A 125 -19.18 33.41 24.51
C GLN A 125 -18.93 32.36 25.59
N ARG A 126 -19.40 32.63 26.80
CA ARG A 126 -19.23 31.71 27.94
C ARG A 126 -19.88 30.34 27.69
N ALA A 127 -21.05 30.33 27.04
CA ALA A 127 -21.74 29.09 26.70
C ALA A 127 -20.92 28.21 25.74
N THR A 128 -20.25 28.82 24.76
CA THR A 128 -19.35 28.09 23.84
C THR A 128 -18.17 27.50 24.58
N LEU A 129 -17.54 28.24 25.50
CA LEU A 129 -16.42 27.74 26.31
C LEU A 129 -16.84 26.53 27.17
N GLU A 130 -17.99 26.60 27.83
CA GLU A 130 -18.53 25.49 28.63
C GLU A 130 -18.88 24.27 27.78
N GLY A 131 -19.47 24.49 26.60
CA GLY A 131 -19.76 23.45 25.62
C GLY A 131 -18.47 22.76 25.15
N VAL A 132 -17.47 23.55 24.80
CA VAL A 132 -16.12 23.09 24.44
C VAL A 132 -15.48 22.30 25.57
N ARG A 133 -15.51 22.78 26.82
CA ARG A 133 -14.94 22.07 27.98
C ARG A 133 -15.55 20.67 28.10
N ASN A 134 -16.88 20.58 28.04
CA ASN A 134 -17.60 19.31 28.14
C ASN A 134 -17.28 18.40 26.95
N GLU A 135 -17.13 18.96 25.75
CA GLU A 135 -16.78 18.18 24.56
C GLU A 135 -15.35 17.67 24.61
N LEU A 136 -14.38 18.50 24.99
CA LEU A 136 -13.00 18.08 25.22
C LEU A 136 -12.93 16.96 26.25
N GLN A 137 -13.65 17.09 27.36
CA GLN A 137 -13.75 16.02 28.36
C GLN A 137 -14.37 14.75 27.77
N ARG A 138 -15.41 14.86 26.92
CA ARG A 138 -16.02 13.73 26.21
C ARG A 138 -15.04 13.04 25.27
N GLN A 139 -14.19 13.79 24.56
CA GLN A 139 -13.18 13.24 23.66
C GLN A 139 -12.13 12.43 24.43
N TYR A 140 -11.67 12.94 25.59
CA TYR A 140 -10.79 12.16 26.47
C TYR A 140 -11.46 10.89 27.00
N VAL A 141 -12.74 10.98 27.38
CA VAL A 141 -13.54 9.80 27.79
C VAL A 141 -13.67 8.78 26.65
N ALA A 142 -13.88 9.23 25.41
CA ALA A 142 -13.95 8.35 24.24
C ALA A 142 -12.64 7.60 23.99
N GLN A 143 -11.49 8.18 24.34
CA GLN A 143 -10.17 7.54 24.30
C GLN A 143 -9.86 6.68 25.55
N GLY A 144 -10.85 6.40 26.40
CA GLY A 144 -10.71 5.55 27.59
C GLY A 144 -10.17 6.26 28.83
N ARG A 145 -10.12 7.61 28.85
CA ARG A 145 -9.60 8.41 29.97
C ARG A 145 -10.73 9.00 30.81
N TYR A 146 -11.38 8.16 31.59
CA TYR A 146 -12.54 8.52 32.42
C TYR A 146 -12.23 9.45 33.61
N SER A 147 -10.96 9.48 34.02
CA SER A 147 -10.46 10.38 35.07
C SER A 147 -10.02 11.75 34.53
N ALA A 148 -10.15 11.99 33.22
CA ALA A 148 -9.79 13.26 32.63
C ALA A 148 -10.67 14.41 33.14
N THR A 149 -10.04 15.54 33.46
CA THR A 149 -10.68 16.77 33.91
C THR A 149 -10.14 17.93 33.09
N VAL A 150 -11.04 18.77 32.58
CA VAL A 150 -10.69 19.96 31.80
C VAL A 150 -11.17 21.18 32.58
N GLU A 151 -10.24 22.05 32.95
CA GLU A 151 -10.53 23.32 33.62
C GLU A 151 -10.27 24.47 32.66
N THR A 152 -11.15 25.45 32.64
CA THR A 152 -11.06 26.62 31.76
C THR A 152 -11.05 27.89 32.60
N GLU A 153 -10.04 28.73 32.39
CA GLU A 153 -9.88 30.02 33.05
C GLU A 153 -9.98 31.14 32.02
N VAL A 154 -10.75 32.18 32.35
CA VAL A 154 -10.95 33.37 31.51
C VAL A 154 -10.21 34.52 32.15
N ILE A 155 -9.16 35.00 31.50
CA ILE A 155 -8.26 36.05 32.00
C ILE A 155 -8.61 37.36 31.28
N PRO A 156 -9.20 38.36 31.97
CA PRO A 156 -9.49 39.66 31.35
C PRO A 156 -8.22 40.35 30.87
N GLN A 157 -8.29 40.98 29.70
CA GLN A 157 -7.19 41.73 29.09
C GLN A 157 -7.63 43.14 28.71
N PRO A 158 -6.69 44.10 28.56
CA PRO A 158 -7.00 45.45 28.11
C PRO A 158 -7.72 45.48 26.75
N ARG A 159 -8.56 46.50 26.56
CA ARG A 159 -9.36 46.79 25.35
C ARG A 159 -10.50 45.79 25.07
N ASN A 160 -11.22 45.40 26.12
CA ASN A 160 -12.34 44.45 26.07
C ASN A 160 -11.97 43.13 25.38
N ARG A 161 -10.89 42.50 25.87
CA ARG A 161 -10.40 41.21 25.36
C ARG A 161 -10.27 40.21 26.50
N VAL A 162 -10.26 38.93 26.16
CA VAL A 162 -10.02 37.85 27.12
C VAL A 162 -8.97 36.87 26.59
N GLY A 163 -8.05 36.47 27.45
CA GLY A 163 -7.20 35.30 27.24
C GLY A 163 -7.90 34.07 27.81
N LEU A 164 -7.85 32.96 27.09
CA LEU A 164 -8.42 31.69 27.54
C LEU A 164 -7.28 30.74 27.89
N LYS A 165 -7.30 30.21 29.10
CA LYS A 165 -6.37 29.17 29.54
C LYS A 165 -7.15 27.88 29.79
N VAL A 166 -6.79 26.82 29.07
CA VAL A 166 -7.40 25.50 29.19
C VAL A 166 -6.39 24.56 29.82
N ASN A 167 -6.62 24.18 31.07
CA ASN A 167 -5.79 23.25 31.81
C ASN A 167 -6.41 21.86 31.72
N ILE A 168 -5.69 20.92 31.12
CA ILE A 168 -6.15 19.56 30.91
C ILE A 168 -5.37 18.64 31.84
N ASN A 169 -6.08 17.95 32.73
CA ASN A 169 -5.55 16.78 33.40
C ASN A 169 -6.11 15.54 32.69
N GLU A 170 -5.29 14.84 31.92
CA GLU A 170 -5.72 13.69 31.12
C GLU A 170 -6.07 12.45 31.95
N GLY A 171 -5.68 12.41 33.22
CA GLY A 171 -5.87 11.25 34.08
C GLY A 171 -5.18 9.97 33.57
N THR A 172 -5.53 8.84 34.19
CA THR A 172 -5.07 7.51 33.78
C THR A 172 -6.06 6.87 32.81
N VAL A 173 -5.54 6.08 31.87
CA VAL A 173 -6.37 5.25 30.99
C VAL A 173 -6.98 4.12 31.82
N ALA A 174 -8.28 3.92 31.68
CA ALA A 174 -8.96 2.79 32.31
C ALA A 174 -8.73 1.52 31.49
N ALA A 175 -8.17 0.49 32.11
CA ALA A 175 -7.87 -0.78 31.48
C ALA A 175 -9.05 -1.76 31.64
N ILE A 176 -9.31 -2.54 30.61
CA ILE A 176 -10.34 -3.59 30.65
C ILE A 176 -9.79 -4.77 31.45
N GLN A 177 -10.45 -5.03 32.58
CA GLN A 177 -10.06 -6.13 33.46
C GLN A 177 -10.73 -7.45 33.04
N HIS A 178 -11.99 -7.39 32.62
CA HIS A 178 -12.76 -8.56 32.24
C HIS A 178 -13.82 -8.23 31.19
N ILE A 179 -14.05 -9.18 30.29
CA ILE A 179 -15.10 -9.17 29.28
C ILE A 179 -15.82 -10.50 29.41
N ASN A 180 -17.12 -10.44 29.73
CA ASN A 180 -17.93 -11.64 29.90
C ASN A 180 -19.09 -11.62 28.92
N VAL A 181 -19.28 -12.72 28.20
CA VAL A 181 -20.52 -13.01 27.49
C VAL A 181 -21.37 -13.90 28.38
N VAL A 182 -22.64 -13.53 28.54
CA VAL A 182 -23.61 -14.24 29.40
C VAL A 182 -24.81 -14.63 28.57
N GLY A 183 -25.25 -15.87 28.69
CA GLY A 183 -26.35 -16.44 27.89
C GLY A 183 -25.89 -17.26 26.69
N ASN A 184 -24.58 -17.36 26.47
CA ASN A 184 -23.99 -18.30 25.52
C ASN A 184 -23.96 -19.73 26.10
N THR A 185 -24.51 -20.68 25.34
CA THR A 185 -24.56 -22.11 25.65
C THR A 185 -24.03 -22.96 24.50
N LYS A 186 -24.04 -22.45 23.26
CA LYS A 186 -23.57 -23.15 22.06
C LYS A 186 -22.08 -22.92 21.81
N PHE A 187 -21.56 -21.75 22.16
CA PHE A 187 -20.14 -21.41 22.02
C PHE A 187 -19.52 -21.04 23.37
N PRO A 188 -18.27 -21.46 23.64
CA PRO A 188 -17.58 -21.06 24.86
C PRO A 188 -17.27 -19.56 24.85
N ASP A 189 -17.23 -18.96 26.04
CA ASP A 189 -17.02 -17.51 26.21
C ASP A 189 -15.66 -17.07 25.61
N GLU A 190 -14.62 -17.88 25.79
CA GLU A 190 -13.28 -17.62 25.24
C GLU A 190 -13.30 -17.42 23.72
N ASP A 191 -14.00 -18.28 22.97
CA ASP A 191 -14.11 -18.17 21.51
C ASP A 191 -14.81 -16.86 21.08
N LEU A 192 -15.78 -16.40 21.87
CA LEU A 192 -16.55 -15.19 21.58
C LEU A 192 -15.76 -13.92 21.92
N VAL A 193 -15.08 -13.91 23.06
CA VAL A 193 -14.17 -12.85 23.47
C VAL A 193 -12.96 -12.79 22.54
N ASP A 194 -12.57 -13.92 21.95
CA ASP A 194 -11.47 -13.95 20.98
C ASP A 194 -11.75 -13.15 19.70
N LEU A 195 -13.02 -12.99 19.33
CA LEU A 195 -13.46 -12.18 18.20
C LEU A 195 -13.31 -10.67 18.44
N PHE A 196 -13.18 -10.25 19.71
CA PHE A 196 -13.17 -8.83 20.08
C PHE A 196 -11.80 -8.21 19.76
N GLU A 197 -11.80 -6.94 19.36
CA GLU A 197 -10.61 -6.10 19.26
C GLU A 197 -10.21 -5.64 20.66
N LEU A 198 -11.21 -5.35 21.51
CA LEU A 198 -10.99 -5.12 22.93
C LEU A 198 -10.60 -6.43 23.62
N LYS A 199 -9.53 -6.38 24.41
CA LYS A 199 -9.00 -7.51 25.17
C LYS A 199 -8.81 -7.15 26.63
N THR A 200 -8.73 -8.17 27.48
CA THR A 200 -8.22 -8.01 28.84
C THR A 200 -6.72 -7.73 28.80
N THR A 201 -6.22 -6.95 29.76
CA THR A 201 -4.78 -6.61 29.86
C THR A 201 -3.91 -7.87 29.78
N ASN A 202 -3.03 -7.89 28.78
CA ASN A 202 -2.05 -8.95 28.56
C ASN A 202 -0.63 -8.35 28.43
N TRP A 203 0.40 -9.20 28.42
CA TRP A 203 1.80 -8.76 28.36
C TRP A 203 2.18 -7.94 27.11
N LEU A 204 1.39 -7.98 26.03
CA LEU A 204 1.60 -7.23 24.78
C LEU A 204 0.68 -6.00 24.68
N SER A 205 -0.24 -5.79 25.62
CA SER A 205 -1.20 -4.67 25.59
C SER A 205 -0.53 -3.30 25.61
N PHE A 206 0.70 -3.19 26.15
CA PHE A 206 1.48 -1.94 26.10
C PHE A 206 1.79 -1.46 24.67
N PHE A 207 1.88 -2.38 23.70
CA PHE A 207 2.12 -2.08 22.30
C PHE A 207 0.80 -2.00 21.50
N LYS A 208 -0.12 -2.95 21.73
CA LYS A 208 -1.37 -3.05 20.97
C LYS A 208 -2.46 -2.06 21.40
N ASN A 209 -2.41 -1.58 22.64
CA ASN A 209 -3.46 -0.73 23.22
C ASN A 209 -4.87 -1.33 23.08
N ASP A 210 -4.97 -2.66 23.15
CA ASP A 210 -6.21 -3.44 23.02
C ASP A 210 -7.00 -3.52 24.34
N ASP A 211 -6.36 -3.19 25.46
CA ASP A 211 -6.96 -3.13 26.79
C ASP A 211 -7.58 -1.77 27.14
N LYS A 212 -7.51 -0.80 26.21
CA LYS A 212 -8.10 0.52 26.39
C LYS A 212 -9.55 0.52 25.92
N TYR A 213 -10.48 0.73 26.84
CA TYR A 213 -11.89 0.84 26.48
C TYR A 213 -12.13 2.02 25.54
N ALA A 214 -12.81 1.75 24.42
CA ALA A 214 -13.41 2.75 23.55
C ALA A 214 -14.80 2.27 23.14
N ARG A 215 -15.79 3.17 23.13
CA ARG A 215 -17.20 2.82 22.84
C ARG A 215 -17.35 2.33 21.40
N GLU A 216 -16.63 2.95 20.47
CA GLU A 216 -16.65 2.65 19.04
C GLU A 216 -16.11 1.24 18.79
N LYS A 217 -15.02 0.87 19.47
CA LYS A 217 -14.45 -0.48 19.41
C LYS A 217 -15.43 -1.53 19.93
N LEU A 218 -16.06 -1.27 21.08
CA LEU A 218 -17.07 -2.17 21.64
C LEU A 218 -18.27 -2.33 20.69
N SER A 219 -18.75 -1.24 20.06
CA SER A 219 -19.83 -1.36 19.07
C SER A 219 -19.43 -2.25 17.89
N GLY A 220 -18.19 -2.15 17.42
CA GLY A 220 -17.63 -3.03 16.41
C GLY A 220 -17.48 -4.48 16.89
N ASP A 221 -17.10 -4.69 18.16
CA ASP A 221 -17.02 -6.00 18.80
C ASP A 221 -18.38 -6.69 18.85
N LEU A 222 -19.43 -5.95 19.25
CA LEU A 222 -20.79 -6.46 19.32
C LEU A 222 -21.33 -6.86 17.94
N GLU A 223 -21.05 -6.08 16.88
CA GLU A 223 -21.45 -6.48 15.52
C GLU A 223 -20.63 -7.67 15.01
N ARG A 224 -19.34 -7.79 15.39
CA ARG A 224 -18.52 -8.99 15.10
C ARG A 224 -19.07 -10.23 15.79
N LEU A 225 -19.46 -10.13 17.05
CA LEU A 225 -20.15 -11.19 17.79
C LEU A 225 -21.45 -11.57 17.09
N ARG A 226 -22.30 -10.58 16.80
CA ARG A 226 -23.59 -10.81 16.13
C ARG A 226 -23.40 -11.48 14.77
N SER A 227 -22.45 -11.00 13.98
CA SER A 227 -22.10 -11.58 12.67
C SER A 227 -21.61 -13.02 12.80
N TYR A 228 -20.80 -13.34 13.83
CA TYR A 228 -20.32 -14.70 14.07
C TYR A 228 -21.45 -15.73 14.24
N TYR A 229 -22.52 -15.36 14.95
CA TYR A 229 -23.72 -16.17 15.12
C TYR A 229 -24.57 -16.24 13.85
N LEU A 230 -24.86 -15.10 13.24
CA LEU A 230 -25.66 -15.02 12.00
C LEU A 230 -25.01 -15.76 10.82
N ASP A 231 -23.68 -15.82 10.79
CA ASP A 231 -22.91 -16.55 9.78
C ASP A 231 -22.95 -18.08 9.97
N ARG A 232 -23.40 -18.56 11.15
CA ARG A 232 -23.49 -19.98 11.53
C ARG A 232 -24.92 -20.49 11.69
N GLY A 233 -25.91 -19.69 11.27
CA GLY A 233 -27.31 -20.10 11.17
C GLY A 233 -28.23 -19.63 12.29
N TYR A 234 -27.73 -18.84 13.24
CA TYR A 234 -28.52 -18.35 14.37
C TYR A 234 -29.21 -17.02 14.02
N ILE A 235 -30.30 -17.07 13.25
CA ILE A 235 -30.99 -15.89 12.71
C ILE A 235 -31.62 -15.03 13.80
N ASN A 236 -32.19 -15.69 14.81
CA ASN A 236 -32.85 -15.04 15.93
C ASN A 236 -31.88 -14.66 17.06
N MET A 237 -30.57 -14.68 16.79
CA MET A 237 -29.58 -14.23 17.75
C MET A 237 -29.71 -12.73 18.00
N ASP A 238 -29.79 -12.37 19.28
CA ASP A 238 -29.91 -10.97 19.70
C ASP A 238 -29.01 -10.67 20.90
N ILE A 239 -28.58 -9.41 21.00
CA ILE A 239 -27.81 -8.91 22.14
C ILE A 239 -28.80 -8.20 23.07
N ALA A 240 -29.27 -8.92 24.08
CA ALA A 240 -30.31 -8.44 24.99
C ALA A 240 -29.90 -7.17 25.75
N SER A 241 -28.64 -7.07 26.17
CA SER A 241 -28.09 -5.84 26.75
C SER A 241 -26.57 -5.86 26.82
N THR A 242 -25.96 -4.68 26.86
CA THR A 242 -24.53 -4.51 27.13
C THR A 242 -24.35 -3.59 28.33
N GLN A 243 -23.67 -4.09 29.35
CA GLN A 243 -23.41 -3.35 30.59
C GLN A 243 -21.92 -3.08 30.67
N VAL A 244 -21.56 -1.79 30.79
CA VAL A 244 -20.18 -1.37 31.01
C VAL A 244 -20.13 -0.75 32.40
N SER A 245 -19.36 -1.37 33.30
CA SER A 245 -19.15 -0.87 34.65
C SER A 245 -17.70 -0.44 34.84
N ILE A 246 -17.51 0.61 35.63
CA ILE A 246 -16.21 1.23 35.88
C ILE A 246 -16.01 1.25 37.39
N THR A 247 -14.81 0.90 37.85
CA THR A 247 -14.49 0.96 39.28
C THR A 247 -14.53 2.40 39.81
N PRO A 248 -14.83 2.62 41.10
CA PRO A 248 -14.89 3.96 41.68
C PRO A 248 -13.60 4.78 41.52
N ASP A 249 -12.44 4.12 41.45
CA ASP A 249 -11.13 4.73 41.19
C ASP A 249 -10.89 5.09 39.71
N LYS A 250 -11.84 4.75 38.83
CA LYS A 250 -11.82 4.99 37.37
C LYS A 250 -10.65 4.33 36.63
N LYS A 251 -10.08 3.26 37.18
CA LYS A 251 -8.93 2.56 36.59
C LYS A 251 -9.29 1.26 35.86
N HIS A 252 -10.37 0.60 36.24
CA HIS A 252 -10.74 -0.69 35.68
C HIS A 252 -12.14 -0.64 35.06
N VAL A 253 -12.27 -1.26 33.89
CA VAL A 253 -13.53 -1.41 33.16
C VAL A 253 -13.90 -2.89 33.08
N TYR A 254 -15.17 -3.19 33.34
CA TYR A 254 -15.76 -4.51 33.17
C TYR A 254 -16.89 -4.42 32.15
N ILE A 255 -16.85 -5.30 31.16
CA ILE A 255 -17.85 -5.35 30.08
C ILE A 255 -18.62 -6.66 30.22
N THR A 256 -19.94 -6.57 30.29
CA THR A 256 -20.83 -7.73 30.29
C THR A 256 -21.80 -7.64 29.13
N VAL A 257 -21.77 -8.64 28.25
CA VAL A 257 -22.63 -8.73 27.07
C VAL A 257 -23.63 -9.86 27.30
N ASN A 258 -24.91 -9.52 27.46
CA ASN A 258 -25.98 -10.51 27.60
C ASN A 258 -26.52 -10.85 26.21
N VAL A 259 -26.48 -12.12 25.84
CA VAL A 259 -26.89 -12.62 24.51
C VAL A 259 -28.00 -13.64 24.62
N ASN A 260 -28.89 -13.63 23.62
CA ASN A 260 -29.85 -14.69 23.36
C ASN A 260 -29.43 -15.38 22.06
N GLU A 261 -28.90 -16.59 22.11
CA GLU A 261 -28.32 -17.25 20.94
C GLU A 261 -29.37 -17.65 19.89
N GLY A 262 -30.58 -18.01 20.33
CA GLY A 262 -31.62 -18.56 19.46
C GLY A 262 -31.29 -19.97 18.94
N GLU A 263 -32.14 -20.48 18.06
CA GLU A 263 -31.96 -21.79 17.42
C GLU A 263 -31.27 -21.67 16.05
N LYS A 264 -30.79 -22.80 15.55
CA LYS A 264 -30.05 -22.88 14.29
C LYS A 264 -30.97 -23.19 13.10
N TYR A 265 -30.94 -22.33 12.09
CA TYR A 265 -31.79 -22.41 10.91
C TYR A 265 -31.06 -22.99 9.70
N LYS A 266 -31.78 -23.77 8.90
CA LYS A 266 -31.33 -24.25 7.59
C LYS A 266 -32.08 -23.55 6.45
N VAL A 267 -31.43 -23.40 5.31
CA VAL A 267 -32.03 -22.81 4.12
C VAL A 267 -32.99 -23.82 3.48
N ARG A 268 -34.27 -23.50 3.41
CA ARG A 268 -35.29 -24.36 2.78
C ARG A 268 -35.39 -24.11 1.28
N ASP A 269 -35.41 -22.85 0.88
CA ASP A 269 -35.52 -22.44 -0.50
C ASP A 269 -34.80 -21.11 -0.76
N VAL A 270 -34.31 -20.95 -1.99
CA VAL A 270 -33.62 -19.73 -2.45
C VAL A 270 -34.33 -19.23 -3.71
N LYS A 271 -34.91 -18.04 -3.61
CA LYS A 271 -35.70 -17.44 -4.68
C LYS A 271 -35.03 -16.18 -5.20
N LEU A 272 -35.07 -16.01 -6.51
CA LEU A 272 -34.73 -14.75 -7.18
C LEU A 272 -36.04 -14.06 -7.58
N SER A 273 -36.18 -12.78 -7.25
CA SER A 273 -37.36 -11.98 -7.58
C SER A 273 -36.92 -10.64 -8.16
N GLY A 274 -37.69 -10.13 -9.13
CA GLY A 274 -37.40 -8.86 -9.81
C GLY A 274 -36.96 -9.05 -11.26
N ASP A 275 -36.49 -7.97 -11.88
CA ASP A 275 -35.99 -7.98 -13.26
C ASP A 275 -34.47 -8.16 -13.26
N LEU A 276 -34.02 -9.34 -13.68
CA LEU A 276 -32.60 -9.68 -13.64
C LEU A 276 -31.79 -8.95 -14.70
N LYS A 277 -32.37 -8.52 -15.84
CA LYS A 277 -31.67 -7.89 -16.99
C LYS A 277 -30.47 -8.66 -17.58
N VAL A 278 -30.06 -9.76 -16.98
CA VAL A 278 -29.00 -10.69 -17.40
C VAL A 278 -29.56 -12.12 -17.42
N PRO A 279 -28.94 -13.05 -18.16
CA PRO A 279 -29.39 -14.45 -18.19
C PRO A 279 -29.43 -15.05 -16.78
N GLU A 280 -30.56 -15.67 -16.43
CA GLU A 280 -30.80 -16.21 -15.09
C GLU A 280 -29.74 -17.26 -14.70
N ASP A 281 -29.26 -18.06 -15.65
CA ASP A 281 -28.21 -19.06 -15.41
C ASP A 281 -26.91 -18.44 -14.88
N GLN A 282 -26.56 -17.23 -15.35
CA GLN A 282 -25.38 -16.52 -14.85
C GLN A 282 -25.60 -16.05 -13.41
N VAL A 283 -26.79 -15.55 -13.09
CA VAL A 283 -27.14 -15.13 -11.71
C VAL A 283 -27.18 -16.33 -10.77
N LYS A 284 -27.75 -17.46 -11.22
CA LYS A 284 -27.77 -18.72 -10.46
C LYS A 284 -26.37 -19.24 -10.14
N SER A 285 -25.41 -19.08 -11.06
CA SER A 285 -24.01 -19.48 -10.81
C SER A 285 -23.33 -18.66 -9.72
N LEU A 286 -23.84 -17.46 -9.41
CA LEU A 286 -23.34 -16.57 -8.35
C LEU A 286 -24.00 -16.84 -6.99
N LEU A 287 -25.05 -17.68 -6.94
CA LEU A 287 -25.69 -18.06 -5.68
C LEU A 287 -24.76 -18.98 -4.88
N LEU A 288 -24.11 -18.42 -3.86
CA LEU A 288 -23.28 -19.20 -2.94
C LEU A 288 -24.12 -19.97 -1.92
N VAL A 289 -25.38 -19.56 -1.73
CA VAL A 289 -26.31 -20.18 -0.78
C VAL A 289 -27.07 -21.31 -1.47
N GLN A 290 -27.07 -22.49 -0.84
CA GLN A 290 -27.73 -23.69 -1.35
C GLN A 290 -28.84 -24.18 -0.42
N LYS A 291 -29.80 -24.92 -0.98
CA LYS A 291 -30.84 -25.61 -0.21
C LYS A 291 -30.21 -26.63 0.75
N ASP A 292 -30.83 -26.78 1.93
CA ASP A 292 -30.43 -27.64 3.05
C ASP A 292 -29.10 -27.27 3.73
N GLN A 293 -28.44 -26.20 3.27
CA GLN A 293 -27.27 -25.63 3.94
C GLN A 293 -27.68 -24.88 5.21
N VAL A 294 -26.78 -24.81 6.18
CA VAL A 294 -26.93 -23.91 7.34
C VAL A 294 -26.95 -22.46 6.84
N PHE A 295 -27.89 -21.65 7.33
CA PHE A 295 -27.96 -20.24 6.98
C PHE A 295 -26.66 -19.51 7.34
N SER A 296 -26.23 -18.60 6.47
CA SER A 296 -25.07 -17.76 6.73
C SER A 296 -25.31 -16.36 6.17
N ARG A 297 -25.38 -15.36 7.04
CA ARG A 297 -25.55 -13.95 6.62
C ARG A 297 -24.42 -13.53 5.71
N LYS A 298 -23.17 -13.92 5.99
CA LYS A 298 -22.03 -13.66 5.10
C LYS A 298 -22.23 -14.21 3.70
N LEU A 299 -22.68 -15.46 3.53
CA LEU A 299 -22.93 -16.01 2.20
C LEU A 299 -24.07 -15.30 1.48
N MET A 300 -25.13 -14.92 2.21
CA MET A 300 -26.26 -14.15 1.66
C MET A 300 -25.80 -12.76 1.19
N THR A 301 -25.11 -12.00 2.04
CA THR A 301 -24.61 -10.66 1.70
C THR A 301 -23.61 -10.73 0.54
N THR A 302 -22.68 -11.70 0.57
CA THR A 302 -21.72 -11.92 -0.53
C THR A 302 -22.45 -12.23 -1.84
N THR A 303 -23.49 -13.05 -1.78
CA THR A 303 -24.33 -13.36 -2.96
C THR A 303 -25.00 -12.09 -3.49
N SER A 304 -25.62 -11.28 -2.63
CA SER A 304 -26.20 -9.98 -3.03
C SER A 304 -25.16 -9.08 -3.69
N GLU A 305 -23.97 -8.96 -3.11
CA GLU A 305 -22.87 -8.14 -3.68
C GLU A 305 -22.40 -8.65 -5.03
N LEU A 306 -22.27 -9.98 -5.21
CA LEU A 306 -21.88 -10.59 -6.48
C LEU A 306 -22.91 -10.31 -7.58
N ILE A 307 -24.21 -10.41 -7.26
CA ILE A 307 -25.29 -10.11 -8.20
C ILE A 307 -25.29 -8.60 -8.51
N THR A 308 -25.22 -7.72 -7.50
CA THR A 308 -25.13 -6.27 -7.69
C THR A 308 -23.95 -5.89 -8.59
N ARG A 309 -22.75 -6.46 -8.35
CA ARG A 309 -21.56 -6.22 -9.19
C ARG A 309 -21.77 -6.73 -10.62
N ARG A 310 -22.37 -7.92 -10.79
CA ARG A 310 -22.64 -8.48 -12.13
C ARG A 310 -23.58 -7.57 -12.93
N LEU A 311 -24.60 -7.00 -12.30
CA LEU A 311 -25.52 -6.02 -12.89
C LEU A 311 -24.80 -4.70 -13.18
N GLY A 312 -24.02 -4.21 -12.22
CA GLY A 312 -23.19 -3.01 -12.37
C GLY A 312 -22.23 -3.09 -13.56
N ASN A 313 -21.72 -4.27 -13.89
CA ASN A 313 -20.85 -4.48 -15.07
C ASN A 313 -21.58 -4.28 -16.41
N GLU A 314 -22.91 -4.45 -16.44
CA GLU A 314 -23.72 -4.23 -17.65
C GLU A 314 -24.19 -2.78 -17.78
N GLY A 315 -23.88 -1.89 -16.84
CA GLY A 315 -24.36 -0.50 -16.83
C GLY A 315 -25.39 -0.20 -15.75
N TYR A 316 -25.84 -1.17 -14.96
CA TYR A 316 -26.81 -0.95 -13.89
C TYR A 316 -26.09 -0.54 -12.59
N THR A 317 -25.40 0.60 -12.62
CA THR A 317 -24.53 1.07 -11.52
C THR A 317 -25.28 1.29 -10.20
N PHE A 318 -26.57 1.61 -10.28
CA PHE A 318 -27.46 1.82 -9.13
C PHE A 318 -28.30 0.59 -8.79
N ALA A 319 -27.95 -0.59 -9.30
CA ALA A 319 -28.64 -1.82 -8.96
C ALA A 319 -28.58 -2.08 -7.45
N ASN A 320 -29.73 -2.45 -6.88
CA ASN A 320 -29.86 -2.81 -5.49
C ASN A 320 -30.38 -4.24 -5.37
N VAL A 321 -29.58 -5.11 -4.74
CA VAL A 321 -29.94 -6.51 -4.52
C VAL A 321 -30.01 -6.76 -3.02
N ASN A 322 -31.21 -7.01 -2.52
CA ASN A 322 -31.45 -7.27 -1.10
C ASN A 322 -31.80 -8.73 -0.87
N GLY A 323 -31.01 -9.41 -0.04
CA GLY A 323 -31.34 -10.74 0.45
C GLY A 323 -32.27 -10.62 1.67
N VAL A 324 -33.52 -11.03 1.52
CA VAL A 324 -34.52 -11.00 2.60
C VAL A 324 -34.72 -12.42 3.14
N PRO A 325 -34.22 -12.73 4.35
CA PRO A 325 -34.51 -13.99 5.01
C PRO A 325 -35.92 -13.95 5.61
N THR A 326 -36.74 -14.94 5.28
CA THR A 326 -38.06 -15.18 5.88
C THR A 326 -37.94 -16.41 6.77
N PRO A 327 -37.76 -16.26 8.10
CA PRO A 327 -37.65 -17.38 9.00
C PRO A 327 -39.00 -18.08 9.17
N ASN A 328 -38.98 -19.40 9.20
CA ASN A 328 -40.09 -20.26 9.59
C ASN A 328 -39.70 -20.90 10.92
N ASP A 329 -40.27 -20.38 12.01
CA ASP A 329 -39.86 -20.79 13.37
C ASP A 329 -40.35 -22.20 13.74
N GLU A 330 -41.39 -22.72 13.08
CA GLU A 330 -41.96 -24.04 13.35
C GLU A 330 -41.05 -25.21 12.89
N ASP A 331 -40.37 -25.05 11.75
CA ASP A 331 -39.50 -26.08 11.16
C ASP A 331 -38.00 -25.73 11.27
N HIS A 332 -37.67 -24.60 11.92
CA HIS A 332 -36.33 -24.03 12.00
C HIS A 332 -35.66 -23.92 10.62
N THR A 333 -36.44 -23.47 9.62
CA THR A 333 -35.93 -23.21 8.28
C THR A 333 -36.08 -21.75 7.86
N VAL A 334 -35.32 -21.32 6.87
CA VAL A 334 -35.39 -19.97 6.31
C VAL A 334 -35.54 -20.04 4.80
N ASP A 335 -36.47 -19.26 4.27
CA ASP A 335 -36.53 -18.97 2.84
C ASP A 335 -35.78 -17.67 2.58
N ILE A 336 -34.83 -17.69 1.63
CA ILE A 336 -34.10 -16.49 1.26
C ILE A 336 -34.62 -16.01 -0.09
N THR A 337 -35.17 -14.80 -0.12
CA THR A 337 -35.57 -14.16 -1.38
C THR A 337 -34.60 -13.02 -1.69
N PHE A 338 -33.88 -13.15 -2.80
CA PHE A 338 -33.05 -12.09 -3.35
C PHE A 338 -33.91 -11.21 -4.26
N VAL A 339 -34.23 -10.02 -3.77
CA VAL A 339 -35.01 -9.00 -4.50
C VAL A 339 -34.04 -8.13 -5.29
N VAL A 340 -34.11 -8.21 -6.61
CA VAL A 340 -33.24 -7.50 -7.56
C VAL A 340 -33.99 -6.31 -8.15
N ASP A 341 -33.51 -5.11 -7.86
CA ASP A 341 -33.90 -3.88 -8.55
C ASP A 341 -32.71 -3.35 -9.35
N PRO A 342 -32.68 -3.53 -10.68
CA PRO A 342 -31.56 -3.11 -11.52
C PRO A 342 -31.53 -1.59 -11.73
N GLY A 343 -32.62 -0.86 -11.53
CA GLY A 343 -32.72 0.54 -11.92
C GLY A 343 -32.52 0.78 -13.43
N LYS A 344 -32.13 2.01 -13.80
CA LYS A 344 -31.81 2.40 -15.18
C LYS A 344 -30.34 2.11 -15.50
N ARG A 345 -30.06 1.87 -16.79
CA ARG A 345 -28.68 1.78 -17.28
C ARG A 345 -28.05 3.16 -17.26
N ALA A 346 -26.94 3.32 -16.54
CA ALA A 346 -26.19 4.54 -16.43
C ALA A 346 -25.07 4.61 -17.48
N TYR A 347 -24.82 5.83 -17.98
CA TYR A 347 -23.74 6.17 -18.90
C TYR A 347 -22.77 7.13 -18.22
N VAL A 348 -21.49 6.96 -18.50
CA VAL A 348 -20.46 7.87 -17.99
C VAL A 348 -20.49 9.15 -18.82
N ASN A 349 -20.84 10.27 -18.20
CA ASN A 349 -20.79 11.58 -18.83
C ASN A 349 -19.34 12.07 -18.93
N ARG A 350 -18.65 12.17 -17.78
CA ARG A 350 -17.24 12.60 -17.72
C ARG A 350 -16.45 11.84 -16.66
N ILE A 351 -15.14 11.72 -16.89
CA ILE A 351 -14.16 11.26 -15.92
C ILE A 351 -13.33 12.46 -15.47
N ASN A 352 -13.46 12.82 -14.19
CA ASN A 352 -12.75 13.95 -13.60
C ASN A 352 -11.67 13.46 -12.65
N PHE A 353 -10.52 14.12 -12.67
CA PHE A 353 -9.42 13.89 -11.74
C PHE A 353 -9.27 15.07 -10.78
N ARG A 354 -8.99 14.79 -9.51
CA ARG A 354 -8.77 15.81 -8.48
C ARG A 354 -7.59 15.42 -7.59
N GLY A 355 -6.71 16.37 -7.32
CA GLY A 355 -5.56 16.18 -6.41
C GLY A 355 -4.24 15.85 -7.12
N ASN A 356 -4.25 15.69 -8.44
CA ASN A 356 -3.06 15.57 -9.29
C ASN A 356 -2.38 16.94 -9.50
N THR A 357 -1.69 17.45 -8.48
CA THR A 357 -1.02 18.76 -8.55
C THR A 357 0.33 18.74 -9.25
N LYS A 358 1.05 17.61 -9.17
CA LYS A 358 2.37 17.40 -9.78
C LYS A 358 2.29 16.54 -11.02
N SER A 359 1.35 15.60 -11.07
CA SER A 359 1.17 14.64 -12.15
C SER A 359 0.23 15.19 -13.22
N ALA A 360 0.61 15.08 -14.49
CA ALA A 360 -0.24 15.51 -15.59
C ALA A 360 -1.54 14.67 -15.66
N ASP A 361 -2.65 15.29 -16.07
CA ASP A 361 -3.95 14.62 -16.23
C ASP A 361 -3.87 13.38 -17.14
N GLU A 362 -3.11 13.49 -18.24
CA GLU A 362 -2.90 12.42 -19.21
C GLU A 362 -2.32 11.14 -18.58
N VAL A 363 -1.47 11.28 -17.56
CA VAL A 363 -0.89 10.13 -16.83
C VAL A 363 -1.96 9.34 -16.10
N LEU A 364 -2.99 10.00 -15.58
CA LEU A 364 -4.11 9.34 -14.91
C LEU A 364 -5.12 8.83 -15.94
N ARG A 365 -5.41 9.65 -16.96
CA ARG A 365 -6.41 9.35 -17.98
C ARG A 365 -6.07 8.11 -18.82
N ARG A 366 -4.79 7.89 -19.14
CA ARG A 366 -4.34 6.68 -19.86
C ARG A 366 -4.49 5.38 -19.07
N GLU A 367 -4.70 5.46 -17.75
CA GLU A 367 -4.99 4.28 -16.92
C GLU A 367 -6.47 3.89 -16.90
N MET A 368 -7.35 4.70 -17.51
CA MET A 368 -8.78 4.45 -17.53
C MET A 368 -9.13 3.30 -18.47
N ARG A 369 -9.79 2.29 -17.93
CA ARG A 369 -10.47 1.22 -18.69
C ARG A 369 -11.92 1.58 -18.99
N GLN A 370 -12.55 2.34 -18.10
CA GLN A 370 -13.86 2.93 -18.37
C GLN A 370 -13.70 4.10 -19.33
N MET A 371 -14.48 4.10 -20.41
CA MET A 371 -14.50 5.20 -21.38
C MET A 371 -15.59 6.22 -21.03
N GLU A 372 -15.30 7.50 -21.26
CA GLU A 372 -16.32 8.56 -21.29
C GLU A 372 -17.31 8.31 -22.44
N GLY A 373 -18.59 8.60 -22.22
CA GLY A 373 -19.68 8.32 -23.17
C GLY A 373 -20.09 6.84 -23.28
N GLY A 374 -19.35 5.92 -22.67
CA GLY A 374 -19.73 4.51 -22.58
C GLY A 374 -20.75 4.25 -21.47
N TRP A 375 -21.36 3.05 -21.46
CA TRP A 375 -22.13 2.63 -20.28
C TRP A 375 -21.19 2.45 -19.08
N ALA A 376 -21.68 2.75 -17.89
CA ALA A 376 -20.90 2.73 -16.66
C ALA A 376 -20.73 1.30 -16.12
N SER A 377 -19.54 0.72 -16.27
CA SER A 377 -19.24 -0.61 -15.73
C SER A 377 -18.51 -0.48 -14.40
N THR A 378 -19.08 -1.02 -13.32
CA THR A 378 -18.41 -1.10 -12.01
C THR A 378 -17.04 -1.78 -12.12
N TYR A 379 -16.94 -2.90 -12.86
CA TYR A 379 -15.67 -3.58 -13.11
C TYR A 379 -14.60 -2.69 -13.77
N LEU A 380 -14.93 -1.95 -14.83
CA LEU A 380 -13.96 -1.09 -15.51
C LEU A 380 -13.55 0.11 -14.65
N ILE A 381 -14.48 0.69 -13.89
CA ILE A 381 -14.23 1.80 -12.95
C ILE A 381 -13.28 1.35 -11.84
N ASP A 382 -13.55 0.19 -11.23
CA ASP A 382 -12.70 -0.41 -10.19
C ASP A 382 -11.33 -0.80 -10.76
N GLN A 383 -11.28 -1.39 -11.96
CA GLN A 383 -10.02 -1.74 -12.62
C GLN A 383 -9.17 -0.49 -12.89
N SER A 384 -9.80 0.61 -13.30
CA SER A 384 -9.11 1.90 -13.48
C SER A 384 -8.56 2.44 -12.16
N LYS A 385 -9.32 2.34 -11.06
CA LYS A 385 -8.83 2.65 -9.70
C LYS A 385 -7.60 1.81 -9.34
N THR A 386 -7.68 0.49 -9.50
CA THR A 386 -6.56 -0.43 -9.20
C THR A 386 -5.33 -0.11 -10.05
N ARG A 387 -5.49 0.29 -11.31
CA ARG A 387 -4.36 0.71 -12.16
C ARG A 387 -3.71 1.99 -11.66
N LEU A 388 -4.48 2.99 -11.25
CA LEU A 388 -3.96 4.20 -10.62
C LEU A 388 -3.20 3.89 -9.32
N GLU A 389 -3.73 3.01 -8.47
CA GLU A 389 -3.04 2.56 -7.24
C GLU A 389 -1.70 1.86 -7.54
N ARG A 390 -1.67 1.05 -8.61
CA ARG A 390 -0.46 0.33 -9.05
C ARG A 390 0.65 1.24 -9.57
N LEU A 391 0.35 2.48 -9.98
CA LEU A 391 1.39 3.44 -10.40
C LEU A 391 2.34 3.79 -9.25
N GLY A 392 1.89 3.73 -8.00
CA GLY A 392 2.68 4.13 -6.83
C GLY A 392 2.94 5.65 -6.75
N PHE A 393 2.21 6.46 -7.52
CA PHE A 393 2.30 7.93 -7.47
C PHE A 393 1.36 8.54 -6.43
N PHE A 394 0.35 7.76 -5.99
CA PHE A 394 -0.70 8.19 -5.09
C PHE A 394 -0.73 7.31 -3.86
N LYS A 395 -0.86 7.91 -2.67
CA LYS A 395 -1.03 7.18 -1.40
C LYS A 395 -2.45 6.64 -1.28
N GLU A 396 -3.42 7.39 -1.80
CA GLU A 396 -4.84 7.04 -1.76
C GLU A 396 -5.50 7.43 -3.08
N VAL A 397 -6.36 6.54 -3.58
CA VAL A 397 -7.19 6.76 -4.78
C VAL A 397 -8.63 6.43 -4.41
N ASN A 398 -9.48 7.46 -4.38
CA ASN A 398 -10.90 7.32 -4.14
C ASN A 398 -11.67 7.59 -5.41
N VAL A 399 -12.71 6.79 -5.64
CA VAL A 399 -13.62 6.94 -6.76
C VAL A 399 -15.02 7.19 -6.25
N GLU A 400 -15.63 8.24 -6.74
CA GLU A 400 -17.02 8.60 -6.45
C GLU A 400 -17.79 8.67 -7.76
N THR A 401 -19.02 8.16 -7.76
CA THR A 401 -19.89 8.09 -8.94
C THR A 401 -21.19 8.87 -8.72
N PRO A 402 -21.13 10.20 -8.49
CA PRO A 402 -22.34 11.00 -8.32
C PRO A 402 -23.21 11.00 -9.59
N ALA A 403 -24.52 10.94 -9.39
CA ALA A 403 -25.49 11.13 -10.46
C ALA A 403 -25.44 12.58 -10.98
N VAL A 404 -25.56 12.75 -12.30
CA VAL A 404 -25.57 14.08 -12.91
C VAL A 404 -26.90 14.79 -12.59
N PRO A 405 -26.89 15.99 -11.98
CA PRO A 405 -28.13 16.69 -11.64
C PRO A 405 -28.99 16.97 -12.87
N GLY A 406 -30.25 16.55 -12.82
CA GLY A 406 -31.23 16.76 -13.90
C GLY A 406 -31.27 15.70 -14.99
N VAL A 407 -30.41 14.67 -14.92
CA VAL A 407 -30.38 13.53 -15.85
C VAL A 407 -30.35 12.22 -15.05
N ASP A 408 -31.22 11.27 -15.36
CA ASP A 408 -31.40 10.06 -14.55
C ASP A 408 -30.66 8.81 -15.07
N ASP A 409 -30.02 8.91 -16.24
CA ASP A 409 -29.23 7.86 -16.88
C ASP A 409 -27.74 8.23 -17.03
N GLN A 410 -27.25 9.25 -16.32
CA GLN A 410 -25.87 9.70 -16.40
C GLN A 410 -25.18 9.81 -15.05
N VAL A 411 -23.90 9.44 -15.04
CA VAL A 411 -23.00 9.54 -13.89
C VAL A 411 -21.70 10.20 -14.28
N ASP A 412 -21.17 11.03 -13.39
CA ASP A 412 -19.77 11.46 -13.47
C ASP A 412 -18.92 10.50 -12.64
N VAL A 413 -17.71 10.20 -13.10
CA VAL A 413 -16.75 9.37 -12.37
C VAL A 413 -15.62 10.27 -11.89
N ASN A 414 -15.58 10.53 -10.59
CA ASN A 414 -14.61 11.43 -9.98
C ASN A 414 -13.53 10.62 -9.27
N TYR A 415 -12.31 10.65 -9.80
CA TYR A 415 -11.12 10.09 -9.15
C TYR A 415 -10.43 11.17 -8.32
N ALA A 416 -10.53 11.06 -7.00
CA ALA A 416 -9.79 11.90 -6.06
C ALA A 416 -8.51 11.16 -5.63
N VAL A 417 -7.35 11.78 -5.88
CA VAL A 417 -6.04 11.20 -5.59
C VAL A 417 -5.27 12.06 -4.57
N GLU A 418 -4.56 11.40 -3.66
CA GLU A 418 -3.57 12.04 -2.78
C GLU A 418 -2.16 11.69 -3.28
N GLU A 419 -1.47 12.66 -3.88
CA GLU A 419 -0.11 12.45 -4.40
C GLU A 419 0.91 12.15 -3.29
N GLN A 420 1.80 11.19 -3.54
CA GLN A 420 2.93 10.85 -2.68
C GLN A 420 4.27 11.03 -3.41
N ALA A 421 5.37 10.85 -2.68
CA ALA A 421 6.70 10.88 -3.28
C ALA A 421 6.88 9.67 -4.22
N SER A 422 6.98 9.93 -5.53
CA SER A 422 7.22 8.92 -6.57
C SER A 422 8.69 8.53 -6.74
N GLY A 423 9.58 9.19 -5.99
CA GLY A 423 11.02 9.01 -6.06
C GLY A 423 11.54 8.27 -4.85
N SER A 424 12.56 7.44 -5.07
CA SER A 424 13.24 6.67 -4.03
C SER A 424 14.74 6.85 -4.14
N ILE A 425 15.38 7.09 -2.99
CA ILE A 425 16.83 7.03 -2.85
C ILE A 425 17.12 5.76 -2.07
N THR A 426 17.88 4.86 -2.69
CA THR A 426 18.26 3.59 -2.09
C THR A 426 19.76 3.60 -1.89
N ALA A 427 20.20 3.44 -0.65
CA ALA A 427 21.56 3.06 -0.32
C ALA A 427 21.53 1.60 0.14
N SER A 428 22.37 0.77 -0.44
CA SER A 428 22.49 -0.64 -0.08
C SER A 428 23.92 -0.93 0.36
N VAL A 429 24.06 -1.61 1.48
CA VAL A 429 25.33 -2.20 1.90
C VAL A 429 25.10 -3.70 1.95
N GLY A 430 25.71 -4.42 1.02
CA GLY A 430 25.71 -5.87 0.99
C GLY A 430 27.09 -6.39 1.40
N PHE A 431 27.12 -7.61 1.91
CA PHE A 431 28.35 -8.37 2.00
C PHE A 431 28.07 -9.76 1.42
N ALA A 432 28.90 -10.18 0.47
CA ALA A 432 28.85 -11.52 -0.08
C ALA A 432 30.24 -12.12 0.03
N GLN A 433 30.34 -13.40 0.37
CA GLN A 433 31.65 -14.05 0.54
C GLN A 433 32.49 -14.07 -0.75
N SER A 434 31.86 -14.01 -1.94
CA SER A 434 32.55 -13.97 -3.23
C SER A 434 32.83 -12.56 -3.77
N ALA A 435 32.11 -11.54 -3.31
CA ALA A 435 32.21 -10.16 -3.81
C ALA A 435 32.65 -9.14 -2.75
N GLY A 436 32.83 -9.61 -1.52
CA GLY A 436 33.22 -8.79 -0.38
C GLY A 436 32.16 -7.76 -0.02
N LEU A 437 32.61 -6.59 0.41
CA LEU A 437 31.75 -5.44 0.68
C LEU A 437 31.18 -4.86 -0.62
N ILE A 438 29.85 -4.81 -0.74
CA ILE A 438 29.14 -4.23 -1.88
C ILE A 438 28.43 -2.96 -1.41
N LEU A 439 28.82 -1.83 -1.97
CA LEU A 439 28.19 -0.53 -1.76
C LEU A 439 27.38 -0.17 -2.99
N GLY A 440 26.06 -0.06 -2.82
CA GLY A 440 25.14 0.38 -3.86
C GLY A 440 24.46 1.68 -3.47
N GLY A 441 24.27 2.54 -4.46
CA GLY A 441 23.47 3.75 -4.35
C GLY A 441 22.63 3.90 -5.61
N SER A 442 21.33 4.14 -5.47
CA SER A 442 20.50 4.46 -6.62
C SER A 442 19.49 5.54 -6.29
N ILE A 443 19.22 6.37 -7.29
CA ILE A 443 18.17 7.38 -7.26
C ILE A 443 17.23 7.01 -8.39
N THR A 444 15.98 6.71 -8.06
CA THR A 444 14.93 6.43 -9.03
C THR A 444 13.81 7.42 -8.85
N GLN A 445 13.30 7.98 -9.95
CA GLN A 445 12.13 8.83 -9.99
C GLN A 445 11.15 8.23 -10.99
N ASN A 446 10.04 7.64 -10.51
CA ASN A 446 9.08 6.93 -11.37
C ASN A 446 8.07 7.86 -12.07
N ASN A 447 7.96 9.12 -11.63
CA ASN A 447 7.11 10.14 -12.25
C ASN A 447 7.91 11.43 -12.47
N PHE A 448 8.95 11.34 -13.30
CA PHE A 448 9.87 12.45 -13.55
C PHE A 448 9.12 13.65 -14.14
N LEU A 449 9.18 14.78 -13.45
CA LEU A 449 8.49 16.03 -13.81
C LEU A 449 6.96 15.88 -14.00
N GLY A 450 6.32 14.87 -13.42
CA GLY A 450 4.88 14.67 -13.57
C GLY A 450 4.44 14.02 -14.88
N THR A 451 5.39 13.55 -15.70
CA THR A 451 5.11 12.98 -17.04
C THR A 451 4.78 11.48 -17.01
N GLY A 452 4.91 10.82 -15.85
CA GLY A 452 4.82 9.37 -15.70
C GLY A 452 6.03 8.62 -16.24
N ASN A 453 7.09 9.33 -16.66
CA ASN A 453 8.34 8.73 -17.12
C ASN A 453 9.22 8.35 -15.93
N ARG A 454 9.95 7.24 -16.08
CA ARG A 454 10.89 6.75 -15.08
C ARG A 454 12.32 7.15 -15.44
N VAL A 455 13.04 7.74 -14.49
CA VAL A 455 14.48 8.00 -14.57
C VAL A 455 15.17 7.28 -13.42
N SER A 456 16.25 6.56 -13.69
CA SER A 456 17.04 5.87 -12.67
C SER A 456 18.52 6.07 -12.92
N ILE A 457 19.24 6.42 -11.86
CA ILE A 457 20.71 6.47 -11.82
C ILE A 457 21.14 5.50 -10.73
N GLY A 458 22.03 4.57 -11.07
CA GLY A 458 22.58 3.59 -10.15
C GLY A 458 24.10 3.61 -10.17
N LEU A 459 24.66 3.41 -8.98
CA LEU A 459 26.05 3.14 -8.71
C LEU A 459 26.11 1.85 -7.90
N THR A 460 27.00 0.95 -8.26
CA THR A 460 27.37 -0.18 -7.41
C THR A 460 28.87 -0.35 -7.45
N ARG A 461 29.50 -0.49 -6.29
CA ARG A 461 30.93 -0.72 -6.13
C ARG A 461 31.13 -1.90 -5.18
N SER A 462 31.82 -2.93 -5.63
CA SER A 462 32.34 -4.03 -4.80
C SER A 462 33.85 -3.91 -4.65
N GLU A 463 34.49 -4.92 -4.06
CA GLU A 463 35.96 -5.00 -3.96
C GLU A 463 36.65 -5.03 -5.34
N TYR A 464 36.01 -5.57 -6.38
CA TYR A 464 36.60 -5.70 -7.72
C TYR A 464 35.81 -5.07 -8.86
N GLN A 465 34.54 -4.71 -8.68
CA GLN A 465 33.70 -4.21 -9.78
C GLN A 465 33.09 -2.85 -9.42
N SER A 466 33.16 -1.91 -10.36
CA SER A 466 32.37 -0.68 -10.30
C SER A 466 31.41 -0.63 -11.48
N ARG A 467 30.13 -0.38 -11.20
CA ARG A 467 29.05 -0.27 -12.19
C ARG A 467 28.32 1.05 -12.00
N TYR A 468 28.17 1.77 -13.11
CA TYR A 468 27.36 2.97 -13.24
C TYR A 468 26.28 2.67 -14.27
N ASN A 469 25.03 2.99 -13.95
CA ASN A 469 23.93 2.80 -14.88
C ASN A 469 22.99 4.01 -14.87
N PHE A 470 22.57 4.40 -16.06
CA PHE A 470 21.52 5.36 -16.31
C PHE A 470 20.40 4.66 -17.07
N GLY A 471 19.16 4.94 -16.70
CA GLY A 471 17.98 4.45 -17.37
C GLY A 471 16.92 5.53 -17.45
N TYR A 472 16.34 5.70 -18.63
CA TYR A 472 15.12 6.45 -18.87
C TYR A 472 14.09 5.50 -19.47
N THR A 473 12.83 5.60 -19.05
CA THR A 473 11.75 4.80 -19.63
C THR A 473 10.48 5.63 -19.69
N ASP A 474 9.93 5.76 -20.90
CA ASP A 474 8.56 6.17 -21.13
C ASP A 474 7.69 4.91 -21.18
N PRO A 475 6.82 4.66 -20.18
CA PRO A 475 5.97 3.47 -20.16
C PRO A 475 4.84 3.51 -21.19
N TYR A 476 4.48 4.68 -21.73
CA TYR A 476 3.37 4.88 -22.68
C TYR A 476 3.83 5.74 -23.86
N TRP A 477 4.88 5.28 -24.54
CA TRP A 477 5.31 5.89 -25.80
C TRP A 477 4.20 5.81 -26.88
N THR A 478 3.34 4.79 -26.78
CA THR A 478 2.07 4.72 -27.53
C THR A 478 0.87 4.66 -26.58
N ALA A 479 -0.31 5.02 -27.08
CA ALA A 479 -1.57 4.98 -26.33
C ALA A 479 -1.91 3.58 -25.77
N ASP A 480 -1.43 2.52 -26.43
CA ASP A 480 -1.67 1.12 -26.03
C ASP A 480 -0.71 0.62 -24.92
N GLY A 481 0.18 1.48 -24.41
CA GLY A 481 1.11 1.14 -23.34
C GLY A 481 2.40 0.47 -23.80
N VAL A 482 2.81 0.69 -25.05
CA VAL A 482 4.15 0.31 -25.51
C VAL A 482 5.16 1.22 -24.82
N SER A 483 6.15 0.63 -24.15
CA SER A 483 7.20 1.40 -23.49
C SER A 483 8.40 1.60 -24.40
N LEU A 484 9.03 2.77 -24.31
CA LEU A 484 10.32 3.07 -24.93
C LEU A 484 11.32 3.42 -23.83
N GLY A 485 12.45 2.74 -23.82
CA GLY A 485 13.52 2.92 -22.85
C GLY A 485 14.85 3.23 -23.50
N TYR A 486 15.66 3.99 -22.79
CA TYR A 486 17.06 4.27 -23.09
C TYR A 486 17.89 3.90 -21.88
N ASN A 487 18.96 3.16 -22.08
CA ASN A 487 19.89 2.81 -21.03
C ASN A 487 21.32 3.14 -21.44
N ALA A 488 22.13 3.54 -20.46
CA ALA A 488 23.58 3.66 -20.62
C ALA A 488 24.23 3.04 -19.40
N PHE A 489 25.31 2.31 -19.60
CA PHE A 489 26.05 1.69 -18.51
C PHE A 489 27.54 1.76 -18.74
N TYR A 490 28.27 1.85 -17.64
CA TYR A 490 29.71 1.70 -17.61
C TYR A 490 30.05 0.72 -16.49
N ARG A 491 30.77 -0.34 -16.82
CA ARG A 491 31.24 -1.34 -15.89
C ARG A 491 32.75 -1.46 -16.04
N THR A 492 33.46 -1.40 -14.93
CA THR A 492 34.89 -1.65 -14.88
C THR A 492 35.18 -2.71 -13.82
N THR A 493 36.13 -3.57 -14.13
CA THR A 493 36.60 -4.64 -13.24
C THR A 493 38.08 -4.41 -12.95
N ASP A 494 38.46 -4.30 -11.68
CA ASP A 494 39.84 -4.14 -11.24
C ASP A 494 40.13 -5.09 -10.07
N TYR A 495 41.11 -5.98 -10.24
CA TYR A 495 41.50 -6.98 -9.23
C TYR A 495 42.71 -6.56 -8.40
N LYS A 496 43.29 -5.37 -8.61
CA LYS A 496 44.54 -4.93 -7.96
C LYS A 496 44.47 -4.84 -6.44
N ASP A 497 43.30 -4.54 -5.88
CA ASP A 497 43.12 -4.30 -4.43
C ASP A 497 42.87 -5.59 -3.62
N LEU A 498 42.77 -6.75 -4.28
CA LEU A 498 42.36 -8.01 -3.63
C LEU A 498 43.52 -8.81 -3.00
N ASP A 499 44.78 -8.36 -3.06
CA ASP A 499 45.97 -9.16 -2.65
C ASP A 499 46.06 -10.53 -3.36
N VAL A 500 45.29 -10.70 -4.44
CA VAL A 500 45.29 -11.84 -5.36
C VAL A 500 45.82 -11.33 -6.71
N ASP A 501 47.14 -11.32 -6.85
CA ASP A 501 47.88 -10.81 -8.03
C ASP A 501 47.73 -11.69 -9.30
N VAL A 502 46.62 -12.44 -9.43
CA VAL A 502 46.52 -13.65 -10.29
C VAL A 502 45.21 -13.73 -11.09
N ALA A 503 44.40 -12.66 -11.20
CA ALA A 503 43.21 -12.72 -12.05
C ALA A 503 43.59 -12.84 -13.54
N SER A 504 43.02 -13.82 -14.25
CA SER A 504 43.41 -14.11 -15.64
C SER A 504 43.06 -12.99 -16.62
N TYR A 505 41.99 -12.23 -16.35
CA TYR A 505 41.56 -11.09 -17.18
C TYR A 505 40.72 -10.07 -16.38
N ALA A 506 40.63 -8.86 -16.90
CA ALA A 506 39.67 -7.83 -16.50
C ALA A 506 38.98 -7.27 -17.75
N ILE A 507 37.74 -6.79 -17.60
CA ILE A 507 36.95 -6.22 -18.69
C ILE A 507 36.34 -4.89 -18.29
N ASP A 508 36.53 -3.88 -19.13
CA ASP A 508 35.82 -2.62 -19.06
C ASP A 508 34.79 -2.56 -20.19
N SER A 509 33.52 -2.39 -19.83
CA SER A 509 32.39 -2.33 -20.76
C SER A 509 31.72 -0.97 -20.68
N LEU A 510 31.63 -0.26 -21.80
CA LEU A 510 30.78 0.93 -21.97
C LEU A 510 29.68 0.58 -22.96
N GLY A 511 28.42 0.80 -22.59
CA GLY A 511 27.32 0.52 -23.50
C GLY A 511 26.16 1.50 -23.40
N ALA A 512 25.44 1.62 -24.50
CA ALA A 512 24.19 2.35 -24.58
C ALA A 512 23.18 1.56 -25.41
N GLY A 513 21.92 1.56 -24.98
CA GLY A 513 20.88 0.79 -25.62
C GLY A 513 19.53 1.50 -25.66
N VAL A 514 18.69 1.03 -26.58
CA VAL A 514 17.29 1.37 -26.71
C VAL A 514 16.50 0.09 -26.55
N ASN A 515 15.41 0.15 -25.79
CA ASN A 515 14.52 -1.00 -25.60
C ASN A 515 13.06 -0.61 -25.80
N VAL A 516 12.29 -1.46 -26.47
CA VAL A 516 10.85 -1.31 -26.70
C VAL A 516 10.13 -2.46 -26.01
N GLY A 517 9.10 -2.18 -25.22
CA GLY A 517 8.36 -3.18 -24.46
C GLY A 517 6.88 -3.17 -24.81
N TYR A 518 6.40 -4.21 -25.51
CA TYR A 518 5.01 -4.37 -25.94
C TYR A 518 4.24 -5.26 -24.94
N PRO A 519 3.22 -4.72 -24.23
CA PRO A 519 2.37 -5.53 -23.35
C PRO A 519 1.42 -6.40 -24.18
N ILE A 520 1.48 -7.72 -24.02
CA ILE A 520 0.50 -8.65 -24.64
C ILE A 520 -0.75 -8.76 -23.75
N SER A 521 -0.53 -8.81 -22.44
CA SER A 521 -1.58 -8.90 -21.42
C SER A 521 -1.15 -8.17 -20.14
N GLU A 522 -1.97 -8.20 -19.10
CA GLU A 522 -1.61 -7.68 -17.78
C GLU A 522 -0.47 -8.49 -17.11
N THR A 523 -0.18 -9.68 -17.59
CA THR A 523 0.83 -10.59 -17.02
C THR A 523 1.99 -10.88 -17.96
N SER A 524 1.85 -10.65 -19.27
CA SER A 524 2.84 -11.01 -20.29
C SER A 524 3.29 -9.83 -21.16
N ARG A 525 4.60 -9.81 -21.48
CA ARG A 525 5.25 -8.73 -22.21
C ARG A 525 6.29 -9.26 -23.21
N LEU A 526 6.36 -8.62 -24.38
CA LEU A 526 7.49 -8.74 -25.30
C LEU A 526 8.42 -7.56 -25.15
N THR A 527 9.73 -7.80 -25.19
CA THR A 527 10.76 -6.77 -25.13
C THR A 527 11.70 -6.93 -26.30
N PHE A 528 11.99 -5.84 -27.00
CA PHE A 528 12.99 -5.80 -28.06
C PHE A 528 14.05 -4.78 -27.68
N GLY A 529 15.33 -5.09 -27.90
CA GLY A 529 16.44 -4.23 -27.53
C GLY A 529 17.47 -4.12 -28.63
N LEU A 530 18.11 -2.96 -28.72
CA LEU A 530 19.32 -2.72 -29.50
C LEU A 530 20.35 -2.06 -28.58
N THR A 531 21.55 -2.63 -28.46
CA THR A 531 22.62 -2.14 -27.59
C THR A 531 23.92 -2.03 -28.37
N ALA A 532 24.57 -0.88 -28.35
CA ALA A 532 25.96 -0.73 -28.75
C ALA A 532 26.83 -0.86 -27.50
N GLN A 533 27.78 -1.79 -27.51
CA GLN A 533 28.65 -2.10 -26.37
C GLN A 533 30.10 -2.13 -26.85
N GLN A 534 30.94 -1.35 -26.19
CA GLN A 534 32.39 -1.37 -26.36
C GLN A 534 33.02 -2.07 -25.15
N ASP A 535 33.75 -3.13 -25.43
CA ASP A 535 34.47 -3.93 -24.44
C ASP A 535 35.99 -3.77 -24.64
N GLU A 536 36.73 -3.56 -23.54
CA GLU A 536 38.19 -3.57 -23.52
C GLU A 536 38.67 -4.64 -22.52
N ILE A 537 39.41 -5.61 -23.03
CA ILE A 537 39.94 -6.75 -22.29
C ILE A 537 41.37 -6.44 -21.87
N LYS A 538 41.68 -6.68 -20.59
CA LYS A 538 43.01 -6.51 -20.02
C LYS A 538 43.47 -7.85 -19.47
N THR A 539 44.56 -8.38 -20.01
CA THR A 539 45.16 -9.63 -19.55
C THR A 539 45.98 -9.42 -18.28
N GLY A 540 45.91 -10.41 -17.38
CA GLY A 540 46.73 -10.49 -16.16
C GLY A 540 48.16 -10.98 -16.42
N VAL A 541 48.88 -11.35 -15.36
CA VAL A 541 50.25 -11.91 -15.47
C VAL A 541 50.22 -13.38 -15.86
N TYR A 542 49.28 -14.15 -15.28
CA TYR A 542 49.06 -15.59 -15.49
C TYR A 542 47.74 -15.86 -16.22
N THR A 543 47.54 -15.22 -17.37
CA THR A 543 46.32 -15.40 -18.16
C THR A 543 46.24 -16.82 -18.70
N VAL A 544 45.10 -17.50 -18.51
CA VAL A 544 44.86 -18.84 -19.07
C VAL A 544 44.99 -18.84 -20.59
N ASP A 545 45.51 -19.94 -21.14
CA ASP A 545 45.91 -20.03 -22.56
C ASP A 545 44.74 -19.71 -23.51
N GLU A 546 43.51 -20.09 -23.16
CA GLU A 546 42.29 -19.84 -23.94
C GLU A 546 42.03 -18.34 -24.15
N ILE A 547 42.21 -17.53 -23.10
CA ILE A 547 41.99 -16.07 -23.14
C ILE A 547 43.11 -15.39 -23.93
N PHE A 548 44.34 -15.85 -23.74
CA PHE A 548 45.49 -15.32 -24.48
C PHE A 548 45.38 -15.63 -25.98
N ASP A 549 44.97 -16.85 -26.33
CA ASP A 549 44.74 -17.26 -27.72
C ASP A 549 43.59 -16.48 -28.36
N PHE A 550 42.49 -16.27 -27.63
CA PHE A 550 41.38 -15.43 -28.07
C PHE A 550 41.83 -13.99 -28.34
N THR A 551 42.52 -13.36 -27.38
CA THR A 551 42.95 -11.95 -27.52
C THR A 551 43.98 -11.75 -28.63
N ARG A 552 44.82 -12.75 -28.91
CA ARG A 552 45.75 -12.73 -30.05
C ARG A 552 45.05 -12.88 -31.41
N ARG A 553 43.98 -13.68 -31.47
CA ARG A 553 43.22 -13.96 -32.70
C ARG A 553 42.28 -12.81 -33.05
N GLU A 554 41.51 -12.35 -32.06
CA GLU A 554 40.38 -11.42 -32.26
C GLU A 554 40.72 -9.98 -31.83
N GLY A 555 41.73 -9.78 -30.98
CA GLY A 555 42.11 -8.48 -30.42
C GLY A 555 41.69 -8.31 -28.95
N ASP A 556 41.88 -7.10 -28.42
CA ASP A 556 41.60 -6.76 -27.02
C ASP A 556 40.49 -5.69 -26.86
N LYS A 557 39.97 -5.16 -27.98
CA LYS A 557 38.93 -4.13 -28.01
C LYS A 557 37.86 -4.52 -29.02
N PHE A 558 36.61 -4.51 -28.58
CA PHE A 558 35.48 -4.95 -29.39
C PHE A 558 34.33 -3.96 -29.31
N LEU A 559 33.84 -3.50 -30.45
CA LEU A 559 32.57 -2.79 -30.58
C LEU A 559 31.53 -3.74 -31.14
N ASN A 560 30.54 -4.08 -30.32
CA ASN A 560 29.47 -5.01 -30.67
C ASN A 560 28.11 -4.31 -30.66
N PHE A 561 27.31 -4.56 -31.70
CA PHE A 561 25.92 -4.13 -31.81
C PHE A 561 25.01 -5.33 -31.56
N LYS A 562 24.40 -5.39 -30.38
CA LYS A 562 23.55 -6.49 -29.93
C LYS A 562 22.08 -6.18 -30.16
N ALA A 563 21.36 -7.11 -30.76
CA ALA A 563 19.90 -7.12 -30.82
C ALA A 563 19.35 -8.17 -29.87
N SER A 564 18.31 -7.83 -29.12
CA SER A 564 17.65 -8.77 -28.21
C SER A 564 16.14 -8.81 -28.43
N ALA A 565 15.57 -9.98 -28.23
CA ALA A 565 14.14 -10.23 -28.20
C ALA A 565 13.82 -11.08 -26.98
N GLY A 566 12.89 -10.62 -26.16
CA GLY A 566 12.50 -11.26 -24.91
C GLY A 566 11.00 -11.42 -24.81
N TRP A 567 10.57 -12.52 -24.21
CA TRP A 567 9.21 -12.74 -23.75
C TRP A 567 9.26 -12.99 -22.25
N SER A 568 8.36 -12.36 -21.50
CA SER A 568 8.21 -12.64 -20.08
C SER A 568 6.74 -12.73 -19.69
N GLU A 569 6.46 -13.56 -18.69
CA GLU A 569 5.15 -13.68 -18.07
C GLU A 569 5.30 -13.84 -16.55
N SER A 570 4.43 -13.20 -15.78
CA SER A 570 4.37 -13.35 -14.32
C SER A 570 2.94 -13.32 -13.81
N THR A 571 2.54 -14.40 -13.14
CA THR A 571 1.24 -14.57 -12.46
C THR A 571 1.41 -14.70 -10.94
N LEU A 572 2.59 -14.31 -10.42
CA LEU A 572 2.93 -14.42 -9.00
C LEU A 572 1.98 -13.59 -8.13
N ASN A 573 1.53 -14.18 -7.03
CA ASN A 573 0.60 -13.52 -6.11
C ASN A 573 1.22 -12.37 -5.30
N LYS A 574 2.55 -12.32 -5.17
CA LYS A 574 3.31 -11.28 -4.45
C LYS A 574 4.64 -11.03 -5.16
N GLY A 575 5.14 -9.79 -5.14
CA GLY A 575 6.44 -9.44 -5.73
C GLY A 575 7.65 -9.89 -4.91
N VAL A 576 7.48 -10.04 -3.59
CA VAL A 576 8.50 -10.55 -2.66
C VAL A 576 7.85 -11.67 -1.85
N LEU A 577 8.57 -12.78 -1.66
CA LEU A 577 8.07 -13.97 -1.00
C LEU A 577 6.73 -14.48 -1.58
N ALA A 578 6.69 -14.74 -2.89
CA ALA A 578 5.54 -15.36 -3.57
C ALA A 578 5.23 -16.78 -3.05
N THR A 579 3.95 -17.16 -2.99
CA THR A 579 3.49 -18.50 -2.55
C THR A 579 2.59 -19.20 -3.56
N ARG A 580 2.21 -18.50 -4.64
CA ARG A 580 1.35 -19.07 -5.69
C ARG A 580 1.60 -18.35 -7.00
N GLY A 581 1.49 -19.10 -8.10
CA GLY A 581 1.61 -18.59 -9.47
C GLY A 581 2.94 -19.01 -10.08
N HIS A 582 3.21 -18.56 -11.29
CA HIS A 582 4.46 -18.84 -11.99
C HIS A 582 5.04 -17.57 -12.58
N SER A 583 6.32 -17.61 -12.92
CA SER A 583 6.99 -16.57 -13.68
C SER A 583 7.99 -17.22 -14.64
N GLN A 584 7.96 -16.78 -15.89
CA GLN A 584 8.79 -17.31 -16.96
C GLN A 584 9.37 -16.15 -17.77
N SER A 585 10.58 -16.35 -18.28
CA SER A 585 11.19 -15.43 -19.23
C SER A 585 12.09 -16.18 -20.20
N LEU A 586 11.96 -15.86 -21.49
CA LEU A 586 12.85 -16.30 -22.55
C LEU A 586 13.49 -15.07 -23.19
N THR A 587 14.80 -15.01 -23.27
CA THR A 587 15.54 -13.91 -23.91
C THR A 587 16.48 -14.49 -24.95
N ALA A 588 16.42 -13.98 -26.17
CA ALA A 588 17.38 -14.25 -27.23
C ALA A 588 18.18 -12.96 -27.47
N GLU A 589 19.50 -13.06 -27.49
CA GLU A 589 20.42 -11.98 -27.85
C GLU A 589 21.28 -12.45 -29.01
N VAL A 590 21.54 -11.57 -29.98
CA VAL A 590 22.36 -11.85 -31.15
C VAL A 590 23.13 -10.59 -31.51
N THR A 591 24.43 -10.70 -31.80
CA THR A 591 25.16 -9.57 -32.39
C THR A 591 24.68 -9.35 -33.82
N THR A 592 24.82 -8.13 -34.33
CA THR A 592 24.33 -7.74 -35.65
C THR A 592 25.50 -7.44 -36.60
N PRO A 593 25.29 -7.50 -37.92
CA PRO A 593 26.35 -7.17 -38.88
C PRO A 593 26.96 -5.79 -38.62
N GLY A 594 28.30 -5.71 -38.62
CA GLY A 594 29.05 -4.52 -38.21
C GLY A 594 29.60 -4.58 -36.79
N SER A 595 29.30 -5.64 -36.04
CA SER A 595 29.98 -5.98 -34.78
C SER A 595 31.33 -6.63 -35.06
N ASP A 596 32.30 -6.42 -34.16
CA ASP A 596 33.60 -7.10 -34.25
C ASP A 596 33.46 -8.61 -33.98
N LEU A 597 32.57 -8.99 -33.07
CA LEU A 597 32.29 -10.38 -32.73
C LEU A 597 30.87 -10.82 -33.11
N SER A 598 30.76 -12.03 -33.64
CA SER A 598 29.53 -12.64 -34.15
C SER A 598 29.09 -13.79 -33.23
N PHE A 599 28.13 -13.56 -32.33
CA PHE A 599 27.64 -14.57 -31.39
C PHE A 599 26.15 -14.37 -31.03
N PHE A 600 25.53 -15.42 -30.51
CA PHE A 600 24.18 -15.38 -29.97
C PHE A 600 24.10 -16.04 -28.60
N LYS A 601 23.08 -15.67 -27.83
CA LYS A 601 22.73 -16.23 -26.52
C LYS A 601 21.22 -16.44 -26.42
N LEU A 602 20.83 -17.50 -25.74
CA LEU A 602 19.46 -17.88 -25.47
C LEU A 602 19.35 -18.22 -23.99
N ASP A 603 18.56 -17.45 -23.26
CA ASP A 603 18.36 -17.57 -21.81
C ASP A 603 16.90 -17.85 -21.50
N TYR A 604 16.63 -18.95 -20.79
CA TYR A 604 15.31 -19.29 -20.27
C TYR A 604 15.35 -19.39 -18.76
N ARG A 605 14.46 -18.67 -18.08
CA ARG A 605 14.23 -18.77 -16.63
C ARG A 605 12.77 -19.10 -16.37
N GLY A 606 12.54 -20.03 -15.46
CA GLY A 606 11.20 -20.44 -15.07
C GLY A 606 11.12 -20.68 -13.56
N GLN A 607 10.04 -20.23 -12.95
CA GLN A 607 9.69 -20.53 -11.57
C GLN A 607 8.18 -20.80 -11.43
N LEU A 608 7.83 -21.79 -10.62
CA LEU A 608 6.46 -22.19 -10.34
C LEU A 608 6.29 -22.35 -8.83
N PHE A 609 5.28 -21.68 -8.26
CA PHE A 609 4.86 -21.83 -6.87
C PHE A 609 3.48 -22.49 -6.83
N GLN A 610 3.45 -23.72 -6.35
CA GLN A 610 2.24 -24.51 -6.18
C GLN A 610 1.96 -24.69 -4.68
N PRO A 611 0.89 -24.09 -4.13
CA PRO A 611 0.51 -24.33 -2.74
C PRO A 611 0.08 -25.79 -2.58
N LEU A 612 0.70 -26.51 -1.64
CA LEU A 612 0.33 -27.88 -1.27
C LEU A 612 -0.75 -27.88 -0.18
N SER A 613 -0.72 -26.87 0.70
CA SER A 613 -1.74 -26.57 1.71
C SER A 613 -1.67 -25.08 2.09
N ASP A 614 -2.44 -24.65 3.10
CA ASP A 614 -2.40 -23.26 3.58
C ASP A 614 -1.02 -22.83 4.12
N ASN A 615 -0.22 -23.81 4.56
CA ASN A 615 1.08 -23.58 5.20
C ASN A 615 2.28 -24.00 4.34
N TYR A 616 2.10 -24.94 3.41
CA TYR A 616 3.20 -25.51 2.63
C TYR A 616 3.10 -25.14 1.15
N THR A 617 4.20 -24.73 0.54
CA THR A 617 4.27 -24.39 -0.89
C THR A 617 5.45 -25.08 -1.54
N LEU A 618 5.21 -25.77 -2.66
CA LEU A 618 6.27 -26.28 -3.53
C LEU A 618 6.71 -25.18 -4.49
N ARG A 619 8.00 -24.89 -4.53
CA ARG A 619 8.64 -24.06 -5.55
C ARG A 619 9.46 -24.96 -6.47
N LEU A 620 9.25 -24.85 -7.76
CA LEU A 620 10.14 -25.41 -8.78
C LEU A 620 10.81 -24.24 -9.50
N HIS A 621 12.11 -24.31 -9.72
CA HIS A 621 12.86 -23.28 -10.44
C HIS A 621 13.81 -23.89 -11.44
N THR A 622 14.10 -23.18 -12.53
CA THR A 622 15.03 -23.58 -13.57
C THR A 622 15.63 -22.37 -14.27
N GLU A 623 16.91 -22.49 -14.63
CA GLU A 623 17.63 -21.55 -15.48
C GLU A 623 18.43 -22.35 -16.51
N LEU A 624 18.15 -22.08 -17.78
CA LEU A 624 18.79 -22.72 -18.93
C LEU A 624 19.41 -21.63 -19.79
N GLY A 625 20.64 -21.85 -20.24
CA GLY A 625 21.38 -20.91 -21.07
C GLY A 625 22.11 -21.65 -22.18
N TYR A 626 22.14 -21.05 -23.37
CA TYR A 626 22.92 -21.57 -24.48
C TYR A 626 23.42 -20.41 -25.34
N GLY A 627 24.70 -20.40 -25.67
CA GLY A 627 25.26 -19.44 -26.62
C GLY A 627 26.32 -20.08 -27.50
N ASP A 628 26.55 -19.50 -28.67
CA ASP A 628 27.66 -19.89 -29.54
C ASP A 628 28.05 -18.72 -30.45
N GLY A 629 29.27 -18.81 -30.98
CA GLY A 629 29.75 -17.97 -32.06
C GLY A 629 29.16 -18.42 -33.39
N TYR A 630 29.02 -17.48 -34.31
CA TYR A 630 28.64 -17.75 -35.68
C TYR A 630 29.47 -16.87 -36.64
N GLY A 631 29.45 -17.17 -37.94
CA GLY A 631 30.17 -16.36 -38.92
C GLY A 631 31.68 -16.38 -38.70
N SER A 632 32.28 -15.24 -38.36
CA SER A 632 33.73 -15.07 -38.20
C SER A 632 34.25 -15.42 -36.82
N THR A 633 33.40 -15.51 -35.80
CA THR A 633 33.81 -15.79 -34.43
C THR A 633 33.63 -17.26 -34.11
N ASP A 634 34.72 -17.93 -33.77
CA ASP A 634 34.66 -19.31 -33.29
C ASP A 634 34.36 -19.36 -31.79
N GLY A 635 33.18 -19.87 -31.46
CA GLY A 635 32.70 -20.05 -30.08
C GLY A 635 32.09 -18.79 -29.47
N LEU A 636 31.43 -18.98 -28.32
CA LEU A 636 30.95 -17.85 -27.51
C LEU A 636 32.18 -17.12 -26.92
N PRO A 637 32.26 -15.78 -27.00
CA PRO A 637 33.35 -15.05 -26.35
C PRO A 637 33.39 -15.37 -24.86
N PHE A 638 34.58 -15.67 -24.32
CA PHE A 638 34.73 -16.21 -22.97
C PHE A 638 34.15 -15.29 -21.87
N TYR A 639 34.14 -13.97 -22.08
CA TYR A 639 33.58 -13.00 -21.15
C TYR A 639 32.04 -12.96 -21.15
N GLU A 640 31.40 -13.69 -22.07
CA GLU A 640 29.96 -13.92 -22.15
C GLU A 640 29.56 -15.32 -21.63
N ASN A 641 30.51 -16.13 -21.17
CA ASN A 641 30.26 -17.47 -20.63
C ASN A 641 29.29 -17.47 -19.46
N TYR A 642 28.62 -18.60 -19.29
CA TYR A 642 27.81 -18.90 -18.13
C TYR A 642 28.67 -19.48 -16.99
N TYR A 643 28.25 -19.21 -15.76
CA TYR A 643 28.88 -19.73 -14.55
C TYR A 643 27.81 -20.34 -13.64
N ALA A 644 28.18 -21.36 -12.86
CA ALA A 644 27.29 -22.01 -11.90
C ALA A 644 28.01 -22.31 -10.57
N GLY A 645 27.21 -22.50 -9.52
CA GLY A 645 27.67 -22.59 -8.14
C GLY A 645 27.47 -21.26 -7.40
N GLY A 646 27.45 -21.30 -6.07
CA GLY A 646 27.14 -20.14 -5.25
C GLY A 646 25.67 -20.01 -4.88
N PHE A 647 25.33 -18.90 -4.23
CA PHE A 647 24.04 -18.72 -3.56
C PHE A 647 22.85 -18.62 -4.53
N ASN A 648 23.05 -18.04 -5.71
CA ASN A 648 22.01 -17.78 -6.71
C ASN A 648 21.90 -18.89 -7.78
N SER A 649 22.64 -20.00 -7.60
CA SER A 649 22.73 -21.11 -8.55
C SER A 649 22.53 -22.42 -7.77
N VAL A 650 23.54 -23.30 -7.75
CA VAL A 650 23.54 -24.54 -6.98
C VAL A 650 24.20 -24.28 -5.63
N ARG A 651 23.37 -24.08 -4.59
CA ARG A 651 23.84 -23.84 -3.22
C ARG A 651 24.70 -25.01 -2.72
N GLY A 652 25.69 -24.75 -1.87
CA GLY A 652 26.62 -25.79 -1.38
C GLY A 652 27.89 -25.94 -2.19
N PHE A 653 27.96 -25.33 -3.38
CA PHE A 653 29.17 -25.18 -4.17
C PHE A 653 29.65 -23.72 -4.10
N LYS A 654 30.96 -23.51 -4.16
CA LYS A 654 31.55 -22.18 -4.23
C LYS A 654 31.08 -21.45 -5.49
N ASP A 655 31.02 -20.12 -5.42
CA ASP A 655 30.59 -19.29 -6.55
C ASP A 655 31.41 -19.57 -7.81
N SER A 656 30.74 -19.69 -8.95
CA SER A 656 31.33 -19.92 -10.28
C SER A 656 32.25 -21.14 -10.44
N THR A 657 32.29 -22.08 -9.49
CA THR A 657 33.21 -23.24 -9.50
C THR A 657 32.76 -24.40 -10.39
N LEU A 658 31.47 -24.46 -10.73
CA LEU A 658 30.90 -25.55 -11.51
C LEU A 658 31.09 -25.28 -13.00
N GLY A 659 31.69 -26.24 -13.70
CA GLY A 659 31.84 -26.21 -15.15
C GLY A 659 33.25 -26.56 -15.63
N PRO A 660 33.54 -26.26 -16.90
CA PRO A 660 34.88 -26.38 -17.46
C PRO A 660 35.90 -25.53 -16.70
N ARG A 661 37.12 -26.06 -16.62
CA ARG A 661 38.28 -25.34 -16.08
C ARG A 661 39.22 -24.97 -17.23
N GLY A 662 39.77 -23.76 -17.14
CA GLY A 662 40.73 -23.23 -18.10
C GLY A 662 42.09 -23.90 -17.95
N THR A 663 42.89 -23.80 -19.00
CA THR A 663 44.24 -24.34 -19.02
C THR A 663 45.19 -23.31 -18.41
N PRO A 664 45.88 -23.65 -17.30
CA PRO A 664 46.83 -22.74 -16.66
C PRO A 664 47.87 -22.23 -17.67
N SER A 665 48.34 -20.99 -17.50
CA SER A 665 49.34 -20.41 -18.39
C SER A 665 50.58 -21.30 -18.43
N ARG A 666 50.91 -21.88 -19.59
CA ARG A 666 52.12 -22.73 -19.71
C ARG A 666 53.39 -21.94 -20.02
N GLY A 667 53.23 -20.63 -20.17
CA GLY A 667 54.29 -19.69 -20.51
C GLY A 667 54.73 -19.81 -21.97
N PHE A 668 54.59 -18.71 -22.71
CA PHE A 668 55.34 -18.53 -23.94
C PHE A 668 56.74 -18.08 -23.53
N GLY A 669 57.81 -18.78 -23.93
CA GLY A 669 59.21 -18.46 -23.60
C GLY A 669 59.74 -17.08 -24.04
N VAL A 670 58.86 -16.10 -24.24
CA VAL A 670 59.13 -14.69 -24.48
C VAL A 670 58.96 -13.95 -23.15
N THR A 671 60.07 -13.73 -22.46
CA THR A 671 60.10 -12.94 -21.23
C THR A 671 59.82 -11.47 -21.55
N GLY A 672 58.64 -10.95 -21.21
CA GLY A 672 58.36 -9.50 -21.26
C GLY A 672 56.93 -9.05 -21.58
N ASN A 673 56.03 -9.92 -22.07
CA ASN A 673 54.63 -9.56 -22.35
C ASN A 673 53.71 -9.96 -21.18
N ARG A 674 52.66 -9.17 -20.90
CA ARG A 674 51.62 -9.55 -19.94
C ARG A 674 50.86 -10.78 -20.46
N GLY A 675 50.59 -11.75 -19.59
CA GLY A 675 49.88 -12.99 -19.93
C GLY A 675 50.77 -14.13 -20.45
N THR A 676 52.09 -14.02 -20.42
CA THR A 676 53.02 -15.05 -20.94
C THR A 676 53.90 -15.71 -19.88
N THR A 677 53.68 -15.43 -18.60
CA THR A 677 54.42 -16.07 -17.50
C THR A 677 53.82 -17.44 -17.21
N ALA A 678 54.65 -18.48 -17.17
CA ALA A 678 54.20 -19.81 -16.78
C ALA A 678 53.65 -19.77 -15.34
N ASP A 679 52.47 -20.35 -15.17
CA ASP A 679 51.86 -20.49 -13.87
C ASP A 679 52.65 -21.50 -13.02
N SER A 680 53.08 -21.07 -11.85
CA SER A 680 53.91 -21.88 -10.97
C SER A 680 53.14 -22.95 -10.20
N ASP A 681 51.83 -22.74 -10.01
CA ASP A 681 50.95 -23.69 -9.31
C ASP A 681 50.25 -24.67 -10.26
N ASN A 682 50.15 -24.30 -11.55
CA ASN A 682 49.46 -25.04 -12.60
C ASN A 682 48.02 -25.43 -12.18
N ASP A 683 47.32 -24.51 -11.50
CA ASP A 683 45.96 -24.70 -10.99
C ASP A 683 44.88 -24.31 -12.03
N PRO A 684 44.03 -25.26 -12.48
CA PRO A 684 43.01 -24.97 -13.49
C PRO A 684 41.85 -24.14 -12.91
N LEU A 685 41.78 -22.87 -13.32
CA LEU A 685 40.78 -21.90 -12.86
C LEU A 685 39.39 -22.12 -13.51
N PRO A 686 38.28 -21.74 -12.85
CA PRO A 686 36.96 -21.81 -13.46
C PRO A 686 36.88 -20.92 -14.71
N PHE A 687 36.55 -21.51 -15.86
CA PHE A 687 36.47 -20.79 -17.14
C PHE A 687 35.02 -20.48 -17.55
N GLY A 688 34.07 -21.24 -17.02
CA GLY A 688 32.69 -21.19 -17.46
C GLY A 688 32.52 -21.92 -18.80
N GLY A 689 31.39 -21.72 -19.44
CA GLY A 689 31.07 -22.39 -20.70
C GLY A 689 29.83 -21.82 -21.36
N ASN A 690 29.49 -22.37 -22.51
CA ASN A 690 28.46 -21.83 -23.39
C ASN A 690 27.09 -22.52 -23.21
N VAL A 691 26.99 -23.56 -22.37
CA VAL A 691 25.72 -24.22 -22.00
C VAL A 691 25.52 -24.18 -20.49
N LEU A 692 24.38 -23.67 -20.04
CA LEU A 692 23.96 -23.63 -18.64
C LEU A 692 22.74 -24.52 -18.44
N ILE A 693 22.80 -25.41 -17.47
CA ILE A 693 21.64 -26.20 -17.02
C ILE A 693 21.56 -26.11 -15.51
N GLN A 694 20.52 -25.47 -15.00
CA GLN A 694 20.24 -25.35 -13.58
C GLN A 694 18.75 -25.53 -13.28
N GLY A 695 18.47 -26.04 -12.09
CA GLY A 695 17.14 -26.05 -11.53
C GLY A 695 17.10 -26.65 -10.13
N GLY A 696 15.93 -26.61 -9.53
CA GLY A 696 15.75 -27.15 -8.21
C GLY A 696 14.30 -27.20 -7.77
N ALA A 697 14.10 -27.91 -6.67
CA ALA A 697 12.82 -28.02 -5.99
C ALA A 697 12.99 -27.56 -4.54
N GLU A 698 12.12 -26.67 -4.09
CA GLU A 698 12.08 -26.21 -2.70
C GLU A 698 10.70 -26.45 -2.10
N VAL A 699 10.65 -26.96 -0.88
CA VAL A 699 9.43 -26.96 -0.08
C VAL A 699 9.53 -25.83 0.93
N LEU A 700 8.67 -24.84 0.76
CA LEU A 700 8.52 -23.71 1.67
C LEU A 700 7.58 -24.12 2.81
N PHE A 701 7.99 -23.86 4.04
CA PHE A 701 7.24 -24.22 5.23
C PHE A 701 7.35 -23.11 6.28
N PRO A 702 6.43 -23.06 7.26
CA PRO A 702 6.47 -22.08 8.33
C PRO A 702 7.28 -22.58 9.54
N LEU A 703 7.93 -21.68 10.28
CA LEU A 703 8.52 -22.02 11.57
C LEU A 703 7.46 -21.96 12.68
N PRO A 704 7.23 -23.04 13.44
CA PRO A 704 6.17 -23.10 14.46
C PRO A 704 6.37 -22.12 15.62
N PHE A 705 7.58 -21.58 15.80
CA PHE A 705 7.93 -20.66 16.88
C PHE A 705 7.84 -19.17 16.48
N VAL A 706 7.56 -18.87 15.21
CA VAL A 706 7.49 -17.49 14.67
C VAL A 706 6.03 -17.14 14.35
N LYS A 707 5.46 -16.21 15.12
CA LYS A 707 4.05 -15.78 14.98
C LYS A 707 3.81 -14.89 13.75
N ASP A 708 4.78 -14.06 13.35
CA ASP A 708 4.69 -13.25 12.14
C ASP A 708 5.59 -13.82 11.04
N GLN A 709 4.96 -14.53 10.11
CA GLN A 709 5.64 -15.22 9.01
C GLN A 709 5.65 -14.39 7.72
N ARG A 710 5.13 -13.15 7.75
CA ARG A 710 5.07 -12.31 6.54
C ARG A 710 6.46 -11.83 6.11
N SER A 711 7.40 -11.74 7.05
CA SER A 711 8.77 -11.29 6.82
C SER A 711 9.79 -12.42 6.80
N LEU A 712 9.39 -13.67 7.07
CA LEU A 712 10.31 -14.80 7.18
C LEU A 712 9.86 -15.98 6.32
N ARG A 713 10.80 -16.58 5.59
CA ARG A 713 10.59 -17.74 4.75
C ARG A 713 11.63 -18.79 5.05
N THR A 714 11.17 -20.02 5.31
CA THR A 714 12.05 -21.18 5.41
C THR A 714 11.78 -22.15 4.27
N SER A 715 12.85 -22.79 3.79
CA SER A 715 12.79 -23.76 2.71
C SER A 715 13.68 -24.96 3.01
N VAL A 716 13.24 -26.15 2.58
CA VAL A 716 14.13 -27.28 2.31
C VAL A 716 14.28 -27.35 0.80
N PHE A 717 15.50 -27.41 0.29
CA PHE A 717 15.76 -27.36 -1.14
C PHE A 717 16.60 -28.54 -1.61
N TRP A 718 16.42 -28.86 -2.89
CA TRP A 718 17.26 -29.73 -3.69
C TRP A 718 17.62 -28.97 -4.96
N ASP A 719 18.89 -28.62 -5.12
CA ASP A 719 19.40 -27.91 -6.29
C ASP A 719 20.26 -28.86 -7.14
N VAL A 720 20.17 -28.67 -8.45
CA VAL A 720 20.91 -29.42 -9.46
C VAL A 720 21.36 -28.45 -10.55
N GLY A 721 22.62 -28.54 -10.95
CA GLY A 721 23.06 -27.77 -12.09
C GLY A 721 24.53 -27.98 -12.44
N ASN A 722 24.90 -27.56 -13.63
CA ASN A 722 26.28 -27.43 -14.07
C ASN A 722 26.37 -26.51 -15.29
N VAL A 723 27.59 -26.11 -15.62
CA VAL A 723 27.95 -25.48 -16.89
C VAL A 723 28.69 -26.49 -17.75
N PHE A 724 28.50 -26.41 -19.05
CA PHE A 724 29.20 -27.21 -20.04
C PHE A 724 29.72 -26.31 -21.16
N ASP A 725 30.67 -26.83 -21.91
CA ASP A 725 31.14 -26.24 -23.14
C ASP A 725 30.91 -27.24 -24.28
N SER A 726 30.14 -26.82 -25.29
CA SER A 726 29.83 -27.66 -26.45
C SER A 726 30.98 -27.79 -27.43
N LYS A 727 32.01 -26.94 -27.31
CA LYS A 727 33.22 -26.96 -28.14
C LYS A 727 34.44 -27.13 -27.23
N CYS A 728 34.69 -28.36 -26.82
CA CYS A 728 35.93 -28.70 -26.11
C CYS A 728 37.13 -28.64 -27.07
N ASP A 729 37.65 -27.44 -27.31
CA ASP A 729 38.83 -27.24 -28.17
C ASP A 729 40.06 -27.91 -27.57
N GLN A 730 40.85 -28.58 -28.41
CA GLN A 730 42.16 -29.10 -28.01
C GLN A 730 43.21 -28.01 -28.20
N ILE A 731 43.73 -27.48 -27.09
CA ILE A 731 44.78 -26.47 -27.14
C ILE A 731 46.09 -27.14 -27.56
N THR A 732 46.61 -26.70 -28.70
CA THR A 732 47.89 -27.18 -29.25
C THR A 732 48.98 -26.17 -28.92
N ASN A 733 49.96 -26.59 -28.13
CA ASN A 733 51.12 -25.74 -27.85
C ASN A 733 51.98 -25.47 -29.11
N PRO A 734 52.81 -24.41 -29.11
CA PRO A 734 53.81 -24.17 -30.17
C PRO A 734 54.82 -25.31 -30.36
N SER A 735 54.97 -26.17 -29.35
CA SER A 735 55.76 -27.42 -29.39
C SER A 735 55.02 -28.62 -30.02
N GLY A 736 53.80 -28.41 -30.53
CA GLY A 736 52.97 -29.45 -31.15
C GLY A 736 52.27 -30.40 -30.16
N VAL A 737 52.37 -30.14 -28.85
CA VAL A 737 51.72 -30.96 -27.81
C VAL A 737 50.27 -30.54 -27.65
N LYS A 738 49.36 -31.47 -27.92
CA LYS A 738 47.92 -31.31 -27.68
C LYS A 738 47.63 -31.61 -26.20
N SER A 739 47.00 -30.67 -25.49
CA SER A 739 46.46 -30.91 -24.16
C SER A 739 44.94 -30.89 -24.23
N ASN A 740 44.29 -31.83 -23.54
CA ASN A 740 42.86 -31.74 -23.34
C ASN A 740 42.61 -30.62 -22.34
N THR A 741 41.85 -29.61 -22.75
CA THR A 741 41.11 -28.75 -21.84
C THR A 741 40.32 -29.67 -20.90
N GLN A 742 40.26 -29.36 -19.60
CA GLN A 742 39.38 -30.08 -18.67
C GLN A 742 37.92 -29.66 -18.92
N CYS A 743 37.46 -29.97 -20.13
CA CYS A 743 36.18 -29.66 -20.69
C CYS A 743 35.35 -30.93 -20.74
N ASN A 744 34.14 -30.85 -20.22
CA ASN A 744 33.18 -31.94 -20.22
C ASN A 744 32.15 -31.67 -21.31
N ASP A 745 32.00 -32.60 -22.25
CA ASP A 745 30.86 -32.61 -23.17
C ASP A 745 29.54 -32.56 -22.40
N VAL A 746 28.48 -32.07 -23.06
CA VAL A 746 27.14 -31.94 -22.47
C VAL A 746 26.62 -33.31 -22.05
N SER A 747 26.75 -33.63 -20.76
CA SER A 747 26.27 -34.87 -20.17
C SER A 747 25.54 -34.61 -18.86
N LEU A 748 24.29 -35.06 -18.79
CA LEU A 748 23.48 -35.02 -17.56
C LEU A 748 24.13 -35.83 -16.42
N SER A 749 25.02 -36.78 -16.73
CA SER A 749 25.80 -37.51 -15.71
C SER A 749 26.76 -36.62 -14.94
N ASN A 750 27.09 -35.43 -15.44
CA ASN A 750 28.05 -34.52 -14.82
C ASN A 750 27.35 -33.37 -14.06
N LEU A 751 26.02 -33.39 -13.94
CA LEU A 751 25.30 -32.41 -13.13
C LEU A 751 25.69 -32.52 -11.65
N ALA A 752 26.06 -31.40 -11.05
CA ALA A 752 26.26 -31.29 -9.61
C ALA A 752 24.90 -31.21 -8.91
N SER A 753 24.84 -31.69 -7.67
CA SER A 753 23.60 -31.64 -6.90
C SER A 753 23.87 -31.46 -5.42
N SER A 754 22.99 -30.73 -4.74
CA SER A 754 23.03 -30.49 -3.31
C SER A 754 21.62 -30.47 -2.70
N VAL A 755 21.53 -30.77 -1.41
CA VAL A 755 20.31 -30.59 -0.62
C VAL A 755 20.61 -29.72 0.58
N GLY A 756 19.65 -28.95 1.03
CA GLY A 756 19.88 -28.06 2.15
C GLY A 756 18.64 -27.43 2.74
N VAL A 757 18.88 -26.57 3.71
CA VAL A 757 17.87 -25.74 4.36
C VAL A 757 18.21 -24.27 4.18
N GLY A 758 17.19 -23.49 3.84
CA GLY A 758 17.28 -22.05 3.58
C GLY A 758 16.39 -21.26 4.52
N VAL A 759 16.86 -20.10 4.96
CA VAL A 759 16.07 -19.11 5.71
C VAL A 759 16.27 -17.73 5.10
N THR A 760 15.18 -17.09 4.64
CA THR A 760 15.16 -15.68 4.22
C THR A 760 14.39 -14.89 5.26
N TRP A 761 14.99 -13.82 5.75
CA TRP A 761 14.37 -12.85 6.64
C TRP A 761 14.43 -11.46 6.02
N VAL A 762 13.27 -10.90 5.72
CA VAL A 762 13.12 -9.54 5.19
C VAL A 762 13.22 -8.56 6.36
N THR A 763 14.33 -7.84 6.44
CA THR A 763 14.59 -6.81 7.45
C THR A 763 14.39 -5.39 6.90
N ALA A 764 14.50 -4.39 7.77
CA ALA A 764 14.50 -2.98 7.35
C ALA A 764 15.65 -2.63 6.39
N LEU A 765 16.74 -3.41 6.38
CA LEU A 765 17.89 -3.24 5.50
C LEU A 765 17.80 -4.07 4.21
N GLY A 766 16.75 -4.87 4.05
CA GLY A 766 16.54 -5.78 2.94
C GLY A 766 16.54 -7.26 3.36
N PRO A 767 16.40 -8.19 2.40
CA PRO A 767 16.36 -9.61 2.68
C PRO A 767 17.72 -10.16 3.09
N LEU A 768 17.80 -10.82 4.24
CA LEU A 768 18.92 -11.67 4.64
C LEU A 768 18.58 -13.11 4.38
N SER A 769 19.37 -13.77 3.54
CA SER A 769 19.12 -15.15 3.15
C SER A 769 20.32 -16.01 3.52
N PHE A 770 20.07 -17.12 4.22
CA PHE A 770 21.07 -18.07 4.70
C PHE A 770 20.77 -19.46 4.14
N ALA A 771 21.78 -20.14 3.62
CA ALA A 771 21.66 -21.50 3.12
C ALA A 771 22.70 -22.39 3.79
N LEU A 772 22.25 -23.55 4.28
CA LEU A 772 23.11 -24.64 4.69
C LEU A 772 22.87 -25.81 3.73
N ALA A 773 23.84 -26.08 2.86
CA ALA A 773 23.72 -27.03 1.77
C ALA A 773 24.80 -28.12 1.85
N MET A 774 24.37 -29.36 1.70
CA MET A 774 25.23 -30.53 1.58
C MET A 774 25.28 -30.99 0.12
N PRO A 775 26.45 -30.93 -0.54
CA PRO A 775 26.66 -31.53 -1.85
C PRO A 775 26.41 -33.05 -1.81
N ILE A 776 25.47 -33.52 -2.64
CA ILE A 776 25.19 -34.95 -2.84
C ILE A 776 26.07 -35.53 -3.94
N LYS A 777 26.19 -34.78 -5.04
CA LYS A 777 26.96 -35.19 -6.21
C LYS A 777 27.92 -34.07 -6.59
N LYS A 778 29.21 -34.37 -6.42
CA LYS A 778 30.31 -33.44 -6.60
C LYS A 778 31.12 -33.83 -7.86
N PRO A 779 31.21 -32.97 -8.88
CA PRO A 779 32.17 -33.12 -9.97
C PRO A 779 33.62 -33.02 -9.46
N ASP A 780 34.56 -33.71 -10.10
CA ASP A 780 35.94 -33.93 -9.60
C ASP A 780 36.72 -32.65 -9.28
N ASN A 781 36.41 -31.54 -9.95
CA ASN A 781 37.08 -30.24 -9.77
C ASN A 781 36.18 -29.16 -9.14
N ALA A 782 35.01 -29.51 -8.59
CA ALA A 782 34.14 -28.53 -7.96
C ALA A 782 34.58 -28.19 -6.53
N GLU A 783 34.57 -26.93 -6.15
CA GLU A 783 34.78 -26.52 -4.74
C GLU A 783 33.46 -26.44 -3.98
N THR A 784 33.46 -26.87 -2.73
CA THR A 784 32.24 -26.92 -1.90
C THR A 784 32.24 -25.83 -0.86
N GLN A 785 31.07 -25.26 -0.58
CA GLN A 785 30.85 -24.22 0.42
C GLN A 785 29.51 -24.47 1.13
N ILE A 786 29.58 -25.14 2.28
CA ILE A 786 28.41 -25.69 2.98
C ILE A 786 27.49 -24.59 3.52
N PHE A 787 28.07 -23.55 4.12
CA PHE A 787 27.33 -22.41 4.64
C PHE A 787 27.51 -21.20 3.74
N GLN A 788 26.39 -20.64 3.29
CA GLN A 788 26.36 -19.48 2.41
C GLN A 788 25.34 -18.47 2.93
N PHE A 789 25.63 -17.18 2.77
CA PHE A 789 24.70 -16.13 3.13
C PHE A 789 24.78 -14.98 2.13
N SER A 790 23.67 -14.26 1.98
CA SER A 790 23.57 -13.05 1.17
C SER A 790 22.69 -12.02 1.86
N LEU A 791 23.15 -10.76 1.85
CA LEU A 791 22.40 -9.59 2.33
C LEU A 791 21.96 -8.77 1.12
N GLY A 792 20.65 -8.62 0.93
CA GLY A 792 20.03 -7.89 -0.18
C GLY A 792 19.45 -8.78 -1.29
N GLN A 793 19.69 -10.10 -1.25
CA GLN A 793 19.17 -11.06 -2.22
C GLN A 793 18.28 -12.11 -1.53
N THR A 794 17.25 -12.58 -2.21
CA THR A 794 16.39 -13.71 -1.79
C THR A 794 16.70 -14.94 -2.62
N PHE A 795 16.43 -16.13 -2.07
CA PHE A 795 16.50 -17.38 -2.84
C PHE A 795 15.53 -17.38 -4.00
#